data_AF-A0A225AZ75-F1
#
_entry.id   AF-A0A225AZ75-F1
#
_cell.length_a   1.000
_cell.length_b   1.000
_cell.length_c   1.000
_cell.angle_alpha   90.00
_cell.angle_beta   90.00
_cell.angle_gamma   90.00
#
_symmetry.space_group_name_H-M   'P 1'
#
loop_
_entity.id
_entity.type
_entity.pdbx_description
1 polymer ?
#
loop_
_entity_poly.entity_id
_entity_poly.type
_entity_poly.pdbx_seq_one_letter_code
_entity_poly.pdbx_strand_id
1 'polypeptide(L)'
;MLENILPQQFGLHAQNRPQQRHPIITTAVPLNNIIDIRSQPQKRDQSLRTLVQEKIHEYATTKGVTSLPDLLLWNEKGLKYFEDVTYSPSYYLTNEEIHLLEKNKYKIAANIPSGTMLVELGSGNLRKVKILLDALEELGRDVDYYALDVSHRELLRTLALVPPGHFNHIRCFGLLGTYDDGRDWLQRPEVQGRPKTILSLGSTLGSFQRADVAEFLASFCASSGSGGDHRNPSFLVGLDGCKNARRVLKAYNDEQGINRRFVKNGLHRANQILGYDAFDLSRWKVTGGWDEQNGSHNQYYYPAVDTYLDSRDATGKIVKSSVPAGRKLLAVQSYKYDWDDQAELVRRAGLDVVDCWASEEDYNFGKMNNTSTTDLLIIGAGPAGLMAACWASQFSDMSTRIIDQKPGRTQRGHADGLHSRTLEILDSFGIADRILRQAVGDFEMCYWNHNSETSHIERGKRSLSQPRYLSRLSQVLLNQGLIEGALLNYLNEERRIDVEWQKKGEIIDILPATDDNFNVKVKVRDLSEESNTTEIIRAQYVIACDGAQSSTREQQEVPMESHSEESIWGVLDIVPITNFRTSLYFISTPFMSVSDGLLTKQISADIRQSCVIQSERSGQIMTAPRENRLLRMYIQLNWNGNSQRGKRRESPESLVKIAAEAIQPYHLTFRHCDWWSIYKVKQRLVKRYRVQDRIFLAGDAAHMHSPMAGQGMNISMQDTYNLAWKIGSVITRKAHPSILDTYQEERHPVAQELMELDNLILQAYKQSDPRCEEVEKVREKYAGFITGTRITYPPSILTAQRKNIDSHVTVGMRLDPFDHLVANHASGSSIQIRDLLRSPGALWRLIIFPGDLREEQKMEKLRHFAASSFAENLLPKLRDRSCLEIILVHSSPRLCIDFFDIPDIFRPFDETFGYEYEKIFTDYGSHNSVPCHSQADERNEASEFCILCRPDQHVAWAGGMNEMDDLENFLAPIFV
;
A
#
# COMPACT_ATOMS: atom_id res chain seq x y z
N MET A 1 -45.18 44.34 -23.82
CA MET A 1 -45.16 45.52 -22.92
C MET A 1 -44.30 45.13 -21.73
N LEU A 2 -43.05 45.61 -21.72
CA LEU A 2 -42.50 46.57 -20.72
C LEU A 2 -42.40 45.93 -19.32
N GLU A 3 -41.22 45.45 -18.94
CA GLU A 3 -40.25 46.17 -18.08
C GLU A 3 -40.78 46.39 -16.66
N ASN A 4 -40.13 45.82 -15.63
CA ASN A 4 -39.24 46.56 -14.72
C ASN A 4 -39.01 45.93 -13.31
N ILE A 5 -37.74 46.00 -12.90
CA ILE A 5 -37.20 46.30 -11.55
C ILE A 5 -37.10 45.16 -10.49
N LEU A 6 -35.85 44.74 -10.28
CA LEU A 6 -35.28 44.28 -8.99
C LEU A 6 -34.89 45.51 -8.15
N PRO A 7 -34.91 45.47 -6.79
CA PRO A 7 -33.69 45.07 -6.07
C PRO A 7 -33.84 44.33 -4.71
N GLN A 8 -32.87 43.43 -4.50
CA GLN A 8 -32.14 43.06 -3.27
C GLN A 8 -32.88 42.67 -1.96
N GLN A 9 -32.68 41.43 -1.51
CA GLN A 9 -31.84 41.11 -0.33
C GLN A 9 -31.55 39.59 -0.21
N PHE A 10 -30.44 39.28 0.46
CA PHE A 10 -29.66 38.04 0.50
C PHE A 10 -30.32 36.85 1.20
N GLY A 11 -30.01 35.64 0.71
CA GLY A 11 -30.21 34.36 1.40
C GLY A 11 -29.72 33.17 0.54
N LEU A 12 -28.46 32.76 0.72
CA LEU A 12 -27.85 31.61 0.05
C LEU A 12 -28.18 30.29 0.78
N HIS A 13 -28.73 29.31 0.06
CA HIS A 13 -28.20 27.95 -0.15
C HIS A 13 -29.28 26.84 -0.28
N ALA A 14 -29.19 26.14 -1.42
CA ALA A 14 -29.62 24.77 -1.76
C ALA A 14 -30.49 24.74 -3.02
N GLN A 15 -29.88 24.92 -4.20
CA GLN A 15 -30.55 24.70 -5.48
C GLN A 15 -30.37 23.25 -5.96
N ASN A 16 -31.45 22.48 -5.84
CA ASN A 16 -31.76 21.34 -6.69
C ASN A 16 -31.75 21.77 -8.16
N ARG A 17 -30.89 21.20 -9.00
CA ARG A 17 -31.00 21.33 -10.46
C ARG A 17 -32.09 20.37 -10.99
N PRO A 18 -32.92 20.78 -11.96
CA PRO A 18 -34.02 19.98 -12.46
C PRO A 18 -33.52 18.90 -13.42
N GLN A 19 -34.06 17.68 -13.28
CA GLN A 19 -34.00 16.61 -14.27
C GLN A 19 -34.61 17.11 -15.59
N GLN A 20 -33.78 17.44 -16.58
CA GLN A 20 -34.22 17.52 -17.96
C GLN A 20 -34.51 16.09 -18.45
N ARG A 21 -35.79 15.73 -18.43
CA ARG A 21 -36.31 14.56 -19.14
C ARG A 21 -36.14 14.82 -20.64
N HIS A 22 -35.18 14.13 -21.27
CA HIS A 22 -35.22 13.93 -22.71
C HIS A 22 -36.51 13.16 -23.06
N PRO A 23 -37.22 13.55 -24.13
CA PRO A 23 -38.50 12.95 -24.48
C PRO A 23 -38.29 11.48 -24.85
N ILE A 24 -39.01 10.60 -24.16
CA ILE A 24 -39.18 9.20 -24.53
C ILE A 24 -39.93 9.18 -25.86
N ILE A 25 -39.18 9.09 -26.96
CA ILE A 25 -39.72 8.72 -28.25
C ILE A 25 -40.06 7.23 -28.15
N THR A 26 -41.31 6.95 -27.82
CA THR A 26 -41.95 5.65 -27.98
C THR A 26 -42.18 5.42 -29.47
N THR A 27 -41.13 5.01 -30.18
CA THR A 27 -41.25 4.39 -31.50
C THR A 27 -40.70 2.98 -31.42
N ALA A 28 -41.53 2.02 -31.82
CA ALA A 28 -41.24 0.59 -31.83
C ALA A 28 -39.79 0.27 -32.24
N VAL A 29 -39.07 -0.45 -31.38
CA VAL A 29 -37.70 -0.92 -31.63
C VAL A 29 -37.72 -1.88 -32.82
N PRO A 30 -37.04 -1.57 -33.94
CA PRO A 30 -36.94 -2.50 -35.06
C PRO A 30 -36.04 -3.68 -34.67
N LEU A 31 -36.43 -4.87 -35.11
CA LEU A 31 -35.79 -6.17 -34.87
C LEU A 31 -34.34 -6.34 -35.42
N ASN A 32 -33.61 -5.29 -35.81
CA ASN A 32 -32.25 -5.42 -36.37
C ASN A 32 -31.29 -4.32 -35.86
N ASN A 33 -30.65 -4.54 -34.70
CA ASN A 33 -29.53 -3.72 -34.20
C ASN A 33 -28.17 -4.13 -34.79
N ILE A 34 -28.15 -4.71 -35.99
CA ILE A 34 -26.92 -5.18 -36.67
C ILE A 34 -26.56 -4.21 -37.80
N ILE A 35 -25.35 -3.67 -37.76
CA ILE A 35 -24.78 -2.77 -38.75
C ILE A 35 -23.85 -3.58 -39.66
N ASP A 36 -24.14 -3.62 -40.95
CA ASP A 36 -23.25 -4.22 -41.94
C ASP A 36 -22.13 -3.23 -42.30
N ILE A 37 -20.91 -3.55 -41.90
CA ILE A 37 -19.74 -2.69 -42.10
C ILE A 37 -18.82 -3.21 -43.21
N ARG A 38 -19.19 -4.31 -43.88
CA ARG A 38 -18.38 -4.95 -44.93
C ARG A 38 -18.25 -4.05 -46.15
N SER A 39 -17.02 -3.88 -46.63
CA SER A 39 -16.72 -3.07 -47.82
C SER A 39 -17.19 -3.69 -49.14
N GLN A 40 -17.07 -5.03 -49.35
CA GLN A 40 -17.47 -5.73 -50.61
C GLN A 40 -17.91 -7.21 -50.39
N PRO A 41 -19.18 -7.49 -49.99
CA PRO A 41 -19.60 -8.83 -49.58
C PRO A 41 -19.59 -9.91 -50.68
N GLN A 42 -19.74 -9.56 -51.96
CA GLN A 42 -19.83 -10.53 -53.07
C GLN A 42 -18.47 -11.07 -53.57
N LYS A 43 -17.34 -10.43 -53.24
CA LYS A 43 -16.01 -10.86 -53.71
C LYS A 43 -15.31 -11.88 -52.80
N ARG A 44 -15.86 -12.16 -51.61
CA ARG A 44 -15.15 -12.82 -50.51
C ARG A 44 -15.01 -14.34 -50.67
N ASP A 45 -16.05 -15.03 -51.12
CA ASP A 45 -15.97 -16.47 -51.40
C ASP A 45 -15.10 -16.74 -52.64
N GLN A 46 -15.11 -15.83 -53.61
CA GLN A 46 -14.26 -15.91 -54.80
C GLN A 46 -12.78 -15.64 -54.45
N SER A 47 -12.49 -14.64 -53.60
CA SER A 47 -11.13 -14.39 -53.11
C SER A 47 -10.61 -15.52 -52.23
N LEU A 48 -11.46 -16.10 -51.37
CA LEU A 48 -11.09 -17.23 -50.53
C LEU A 48 -10.85 -18.51 -51.35
N ARG A 49 -11.63 -18.73 -52.42
CA ARG A 49 -11.39 -19.82 -53.38
C ARG A 49 -10.03 -19.68 -54.05
N THR A 50 -9.72 -18.49 -54.56
CA THR A 50 -8.42 -18.19 -55.17
C THR A 50 -7.29 -18.41 -54.17
N LEU A 51 -7.42 -17.91 -52.93
CA LEU A 51 -6.40 -18.06 -51.89
C LEU A 51 -6.14 -19.53 -51.51
N VAL A 52 -7.17 -20.37 -51.44
CA VAL A 52 -7.02 -21.82 -51.23
C VAL A 52 -6.22 -22.46 -52.37
N GLN A 53 -6.54 -22.12 -53.62
CA GLN A 53 -5.82 -22.65 -54.79
C GLN A 53 -4.36 -22.18 -54.82
N GLU A 54 -4.09 -20.91 -54.52
CA GLU A 54 -2.75 -20.33 -54.44
C GLU A 54 -1.90 -20.98 -53.35
N LYS A 55 -2.44 -21.16 -52.14
CA LYS A 55 -1.70 -21.79 -51.03
C LYS A 55 -1.35 -23.25 -51.32
N ILE A 56 -2.22 -23.98 -52.00
CA ILE A 56 -1.95 -25.36 -52.40
C ILE A 56 -0.92 -25.40 -53.54
N HIS A 57 -0.97 -24.44 -54.46
CA HIS A 57 0.04 -24.29 -55.50
C HIS A 57 1.43 -23.99 -54.90
N GLU A 58 1.50 -23.02 -53.98
CA GLU A 58 2.70 -22.68 -53.21
C GLU A 58 3.28 -23.90 -52.48
N TYR A 59 2.40 -24.70 -51.85
CA TYR A 59 2.80 -25.93 -51.16
C TYR A 59 3.37 -27.00 -52.10
N ALA A 60 2.85 -27.09 -53.33
CA ALA A 60 3.35 -28.00 -54.35
C ALA A 60 4.73 -27.57 -54.89
N THR A 61 5.03 -26.27 -54.92
CA THR A 61 6.26 -25.72 -55.51
C THR A 61 7.38 -25.42 -54.50
N THR A 62 7.07 -25.28 -53.21
CA THR A 62 8.06 -24.93 -52.16
C THR A 62 8.33 -26.10 -51.21
N LYS A 63 9.51 -26.11 -50.57
CA LYS A 63 9.86 -27.06 -49.49
C LYS A 63 9.45 -26.59 -48.08
N GLY A 64 8.78 -25.43 -47.97
CA GLY A 64 8.38 -24.82 -46.69
C GLY A 64 7.12 -25.43 -46.07
N VAL A 65 6.75 -24.90 -44.90
CA VAL A 65 5.46 -25.15 -44.24
C VAL A 65 4.45 -24.13 -44.79
N THR A 66 3.40 -24.60 -45.46
CA THR A 66 2.31 -23.74 -45.95
C THR A 66 1.07 -23.97 -45.09
N SER A 67 0.28 -22.92 -44.89
CA SER A 67 -1.00 -22.96 -44.18
C SER A 67 -2.18 -22.83 -45.15
N LEU A 68 -3.32 -23.42 -44.79
CA LEU A 68 -4.59 -23.04 -45.41
C LEU A 68 -5.15 -21.79 -44.71
N PRO A 69 -6.02 -21.01 -45.38
CA PRO A 69 -6.61 -19.82 -44.77
C PRO A 69 -7.48 -20.15 -43.55
N ASP A 70 -7.24 -19.50 -42.42
CA ASP A 70 -7.99 -19.71 -41.17
C ASP A 70 -9.48 -19.40 -41.30
N LEU A 71 -9.86 -18.51 -42.24
CA LEU A 71 -11.26 -18.18 -42.52
C LEU A 71 -12.11 -19.40 -42.91
N LEU A 72 -11.49 -20.51 -43.34
CA LEU A 72 -12.17 -21.78 -43.58
C LEU A 72 -12.77 -22.40 -42.32
N LEU A 73 -12.20 -22.10 -41.14
CA LEU A 73 -12.64 -22.63 -39.86
C LEU A 73 -13.85 -21.90 -39.28
N TRP A 74 -14.14 -20.68 -39.73
CA TRP A 74 -15.08 -19.76 -39.08
C TRP A 74 -16.41 -19.59 -39.84
N ASN A 75 -16.86 -20.62 -40.57
CA ASN A 75 -18.23 -20.66 -41.07
C ASN A 75 -19.23 -20.96 -39.92
N GLU A 76 -20.54 -20.90 -40.18
CA GLU A 76 -21.59 -21.11 -39.16
C GLU A 76 -21.38 -22.42 -38.36
N LYS A 77 -21.01 -23.52 -39.04
CA LYS A 77 -20.73 -24.81 -38.38
C LYS A 77 -19.46 -24.76 -37.52
N GLY A 78 -18.43 -24.11 -38.03
CA GLY A 78 -17.15 -23.98 -37.34
C GLY A 78 -17.23 -23.15 -36.08
N LEU A 79 -17.97 -22.04 -36.09
CA LEU A 79 -18.25 -21.24 -34.89
C LEU A 79 -18.93 -22.07 -33.80
N LYS A 80 -19.93 -22.89 -34.16
CA LYS A 80 -20.59 -23.82 -33.22
C LYS A 80 -19.65 -24.91 -32.69
N TYR A 81 -18.80 -25.46 -33.55
CA TYR A 81 -17.80 -26.44 -33.10
C TYR A 81 -16.74 -25.83 -32.18
N PHE A 82 -16.36 -24.57 -32.42
CA PHE A 82 -15.45 -23.87 -31.52
C PHE A 82 -16.12 -23.54 -30.19
N GLU A 83 -17.41 -23.16 -30.19
CA GLU A 83 -18.19 -23.01 -28.96
C GLU A 83 -18.15 -24.31 -28.14
N ASP A 84 -18.39 -25.48 -28.74
CA ASP A 84 -18.25 -26.77 -28.06
C ASP A 84 -16.84 -26.99 -27.46
N VAL A 85 -15.78 -26.52 -28.13
CA VAL A 85 -14.41 -26.54 -27.58
C VAL A 85 -14.32 -25.69 -26.32
N THR A 86 -14.88 -24.48 -26.31
CA THR A 86 -14.84 -23.58 -25.14
C THR A 86 -15.61 -24.09 -23.92
N TYR A 87 -16.58 -24.99 -24.11
CA TYR A 87 -17.28 -25.67 -23.03
C TYR A 87 -16.62 -26.99 -22.61
N SER A 88 -15.61 -27.47 -23.36
CA SER A 88 -14.92 -28.71 -23.02
C SER A 88 -14.10 -28.55 -21.73
N PRO A 89 -14.22 -29.49 -20.77
CA PRO A 89 -13.42 -29.47 -19.54
C PRO A 89 -11.90 -29.51 -19.77
N SER A 90 -11.45 -30.04 -20.92
CA SER A 90 -10.02 -30.07 -21.26
C SER A 90 -9.49 -28.72 -21.74
N TYR A 91 -10.36 -27.81 -22.20
CA TYR A 91 -9.99 -26.51 -22.74
C TYR A 91 -10.00 -25.44 -21.64
N TYR A 92 -8.89 -25.38 -20.89
CA TYR A 92 -8.79 -24.54 -19.69
C TYR A 92 -8.99 -23.04 -19.97
N LEU A 93 -8.50 -22.53 -21.10
CA LEU A 93 -8.31 -21.10 -21.33
C LEU A 93 -9.58 -20.29 -21.11
N THR A 94 -10.73 -20.78 -21.60
CA THR A 94 -12.01 -20.08 -21.44
C THR A 94 -12.43 -19.95 -19.98
N ASN A 95 -12.25 -21.00 -19.18
CA ASN A 95 -12.69 -20.99 -17.79
C ASN A 95 -11.75 -20.17 -16.90
N GLU A 96 -10.43 -20.20 -17.16
CA GLU A 96 -9.46 -19.32 -16.48
C GLU A 96 -9.79 -17.85 -16.73
N GLU A 97 -10.07 -17.49 -17.98
CA GLU A 97 -10.40 -16.12 -18.35
C GLU A 97 -11.72 -15.66 -17.72
N ILE A 98 -12.73 -16.53 -17.67
CA ILE A 98 -13.99 -16.26 -16.95
C ILE A 98 -13.75 -16.04 -15.45
N HIS A 99 -12.91 -16.87 -14.83
CA HIS A 99 -12.58 -16.73 -13.42
C HIS A 99 -11.88 -15.39 -13.13
N LEU A 100 -10.95 -14.98 -13.99
CA LEU A 100 -10.29 -13.68 -13.89
C LEU A 100 -11.26 -12.50 -14.05
N LEU A 101 -12.18 -12.59 -15.01
CA LEU A 101 -13.21 -11.58 -15.20
C LEU A 101 -14.12 -11.50 -13.97
N GLU A 102 -14.65 -12.60 -13.43
CA GLU A 102 -15.51 -12.57 -12.24
C GLU A 102 -14.79 -11.97 -11.02
N LYS A 103 -13.54 -12.34 -10.79
CA LYS A 103 -12.74 -11.86 -9.66
C LYS A 103 -12.46 -10.35 -9.74
N ASN A 104 -12.26 -9.81 -10.96
CA ASN A 104 -11.78 -8.45 -11.16
C ASN A 104 -12.79 -7.51 -11.85
N LYS A 105 -14.03 -7.96 -12.13
CA LYS A 105 -15.01 -7.23 -12.97
C LYS A 105 -15.24 -5.78 -12.56
N TYR A 106 -15.32 -5.47 -11.26
CA TYR A 106 -15.53 -4.09 -10.81
C TYR A 106 -14.29 -3.20 -10.98
N LYS A 107 -13.08 -3.76 -10.84
CA LYS A 107 -11.82 -3.02 -11.11
C LYS A 107 -11.71 -2.71 -12.60
N ILE A 108 -11.96 -3.71 -13.44
CA ILE A 108 -11.97 -3.56 -14.90
C ILE A 108 -13.03 -2.52 -15.32
N ALA A 109 -14.26 -2.65 -14.84
CA ALA A 109 -15.36 -1.75 -15.17
C ALA A 109 -15.12 -0.31 -14.68
N ALA A 110 -14.44 -0.12 -13.54
CA ALA A 110 -14.10 1.21 -13.02
C ALA A 110 -13.15 1.99 -13.96
N ASN A 111 -12.31 1.29 -14.73
CA ASN A 111 -11.40 1.88 -15.71
C ASN A 111 -12.07 2.20 -17.06
N ILE A 112 -13.34 1.84 -17.28
CA ILE A 112 -14.08 2.14 -18.51
C ILE A 112 -14.95 3.38 -18.27
N PRO A 113 -14.66 4.53 -18.94
CA PRO A 113 -15.43 5.75 -18.75
C PRO A 113 -16.87 5.62 -19.23
N SER A 114 -17.80 6.32 -18.57
CA SER A 114 -19.18 6.46 -19.07
C SER A 114 -19.19 7.20 -20.42
N GLY A 115 -20.05 6.77 -21.35
CA GLY A 115 -20.13 7.26 -22.73
C GLY A 115 -19.26 6.50 -23.74
N THR A 116 -18.49 5.52 -23.29
CA THR A 116 -17.55 4.73 -24.12
C THR A 116 -18.25 3.78 -25.08
N MET A 117 -17.66 3.61 -26.26
CA MET A 117 -17.97 2.50 -27.17
C MET A 117 -17.12 1.28 -26.79
N LEU A 118 -17.77 0.23 -26.31
CA LEU A 118 -17.12 -1.02 -25.95
C LEU A 118 -17.21 -2.00 -27.12
N VAL A 119 -16.11 -2.24 -27.82
CA VAL A 119 -16.09 -2.99 -29.09
C VAL A 119 -15.40 -4.33 -28.88
N GLU A 120 -16.13 -5.43 -29.00
CA GLU A 120 -15.56 -6.78 -28.86
C GLU A 120 -15.21 -7.39 -30.22
N LEU A 121 -13.93 -7.72 -30.38
CA LEU A 121 -13.39 -8.38 -31.56
C LEU A 121 -13.65 -9.90 -31.47
N GLY A 122 -14.57 -10.40 -32.30
CA GLY A 122 -14.89 -11.83 -32.34
C GLY A 122 -15.80 -12.24 -31.18
N SER A 123 -17.00 -11.66 -31.15
CA SER A 123 -17.90 -11.73 -29.98
C SER A 123 -18.35 -13.12 -29.56
N GLY A 124 -18.36 -14.11 -30.47
CA GLY A 124 -18.73 -15.48 -30.15
C GLY A 124 -20.03 -15.57 -29.34
N ASN A 125 -19.95 -16.10 -28.11
CA ASN A 125 -21.05 -16.11 -27.14
C ASN A 125 -20.78 -15.08 -26.02
N LEU A 126 -21.81 -14.34 -25.59
CA LEU A 126 -21.76 -13.34 -24.52
C LEU A 126 -21.30 -13.84 -23.14
N ARG A 127 -21.10 -15.14 -22.94
CA ARG A 127 -20.73 -15.74 -21.64
C ARG A 127 -19.60 -14.99 -20.90
N LYS A 128 -18.57 -14.52 -21.60
CA LYS A 128 -17.45 -13.78 -20.98
C LYS A 128 -17.77 -12.30 -20.77
N VAL A 129 -18.21 -11.63 -21.82
CA VAL A 129 -18.40 -10.18 -21.79
C VAL A 129 -19.61 -9.77 -20.96
N LYS A 130 -20.63 -10.63 -20.82
CA LYS A 130 -21.77 -10.38 -19.92
C LYS A 130 -21.32 -10.07 -18.49
N ILE A 131 -20.26 -10.73 -18.00
CA ILE A 131 -19.70 -10.49 -16.65
C ILE A 131 -19.27 -9.02 -16.51
N LEU A 132 -18.66 -8.46 -17.55
CA LEU A 132 -18.22 -7.07 -17.58
C LEU A 132 -19.40 -6.11 -17.81
N LEU A 133 -20.35 -6.45 -18.68
CA LEU A 133 -21.55 -5.64 -18.90
C LEU A 133 -22.40 -5.54 -17.62
N ASP A 134 -22.59 -6.65 -16.89
CA ASP A 134 -23.32 -6.64 -15.62
C ASP A 134 -22.63 -5.70 -14.60
N ALA A 135 -21.29 -5.74 -14.50
CA ALA A 135 -20.55 -4.85 -13.61
C ALA A 135 -20.63 -3.38 -14.02
N LEU A 136 -20.65 -3.07 -15.33
CA LEU A 136 -20.84 -1.70 -15.83
C LEU A 136 -22.25 -1.17 -15.54
N GLU A 137 -23.28 -2.01 -15.71
CA GLU A 137 -24.66 -1.69 -15.38
C GLU A 137 -24.82 -1.42 -13.87
N GLU A 138 -24.27 -2.28 -13.01
CA GLU A 138 -24.31 -2.13 -11.54
C GLU A 138 -23.60 -0.85 -11.07
N LEU A 139 -22.57 -0.41 -11.79
CA LEU A 139 -21.87 0.85 -11.54
C LEU A 139 -22.55 2.07 -12.18
N GLY A 140 -23.66 1.89 -12.92
CA GLY A 140 -24.39 2.98 -13.58
C GLY A 140 -23.61 3.66 -14.70
N ARG A 141 -22.78 2.90 -15.45
CA ARG A 141 -21.97 3.42 -16.56
C ARG A 141 -22.73 3.30 -17.88
N ASP A 142 -23.00 4.44 -18.52
CA ASP A 142 -23.65 4.45 -19.84
C ASP A 142 -22.68 3.96 -20.92
N VAL A 143 -22.94 2.82 -21.56
CA VAL A 143 -22.01 2.19 -22.53
C VAL A 143 -22.75 1.68 -23.77
N ASP A 144 -22.14 1.89 -24.95
CA ASP A 144 -22.58 1.25 -26.18
C ASP A 144 -21.69 0.04 -26.48
N TYR A 145 -22.23 -1.16 -26.30
CA TYR A 145 -21.54 -2.41 -26.59
C TYR A 145 -21.77 -2.84 -28.05
N TYR A 146 -20.67 -3.13 -28.75
CA TYR A 146 -20.65 -3.58 -30.14
C TYR A 146 -20.00 -4.96 -30.26
N ALA A 147 -20.80 -5.97 -30.60
CA ALA A 147 -20.34 -7.31 -30.91
C ALA A 147 -19.91 -7.40 -32.39
N LEU A 148 -18.62 -7.57 -32.68
CA LEU A 148 -18.12 -7.75 -34.06
C LEU A 148 -18.01 -9.25 -34.41
N ASP A 149 -18.65 -9.66 -35.50
CA ASP A 149 -18.56 -11.03 -36.02
C ASP A 149 -18.77 -11.07 -37.54
N VAL A 150 -18.24 -12.12 -38.19
CA VAL A 150 -18.39 -12.36 -39.63
C VAL A 150 -19.73 -13.00 -40.00
N SER A 151 -20.47 -13.54 -39.02
CA SER A 151 -21.73 -14.26 -39.20
C SER A 151 -22.93 -13.45 -38.68
N HIS A 152 -23.79 -12.99 -39.60
CA HIS A 152 -25.02 -12.30 -39.25
C HIS A 152 -25.93 -13.14 -38.33
N ARG A 153 -25.97 -14.46 -38.55
CA ARG A 153 -26.81 -15.37 -37.76
C ARG A 153 -26.29 -15.52 -36.34
N GLU A 154 -24.96 -15.52 -36.15
CA GLU A 154 -24.39 -15.58 -34.81
C GLU A 154 -24.57 -14.24 -34.08
N LEU A 155 -24.41 -13.09 -34.75
CA LEU A 155 -24.75 -11.79 -34.15
C LEU A 155 -26.21 -11.74 -33.65
N LEU A 156 -27.15 -12.24 -34.44
CA LEU A 156 -28.55 -12.35 -34.00
C LEU A 156 -28.70 -13.23 -32.76
N ARG A 157 -28.00 -14.37 -32.72
CA ARG A 157 -28.05 -15.29 -31.58
C ARG A 157 -27.43 -14.67 -30.32
N THR A 158 -26.25 -14.07 -30.46
CA THR A 158 -25.49 -13.43 -29.39
C THR A 158 -26.28 -12.28 -28.77
N LEU A 159 -26.86 -11.39 -29.59
CA LEU A 159 -27.69 -10.29 -29.10
C LEU A 159 -29.03 -10.76 -28.52
N ALA A 160 -29.59 -11.88 -28.98
CA ALA A 160 -30.83 -12.43 -28.42
C ALA A 160 -30.68 -12.96 -26.98
N LEU A 161 -29.45 -13.18 -26.50
CA LEU A 161 -29.18 -13.58 -25.11
C LEU A 161 -29.39 -12.43 -24.10
N VAL A 162 -29.53 -11.19 -24.59
CA VAL A 162 -29.83 -10.00 -23.78
C VAL A 162 -31.24 -9.52 -24.12
N PRO A 163 -32.26 -9.85 -23.31
CA PRO A 163 -33.63 -9.47 -23.62
C PRO A 163 -33.81 -7.94 -23.57
N PRO A 164 -34.77 -7.37 -24.33
CA PRO A 164 -35.07 -5.95 -24.26
C PRO A 164 -35.38 -5.51 -22.81
N GLY A 165 -34.72 -4.43 -22.35
CA GLY A 165 -34.85 -3.92 -20.99
C GLY A 165 -33.99 -4.63 -19.94
N HIS A 166 -33.06 -5.51 -20.34
CA HIS A 166 -32.13 -6.15 -19.40
C HIS A 166 -31.15 -5.16 -18.75
N PHE A 167 -30.72 -4.14 -19.48
CA PHE A 167 -29.82 -3.09 -19.03
C PHE A 167 -30.50 -1.73 -19.14
N ASN A 168 -30.28 -0.85 -18.16
CA ASN A 168 -30.74 0.54 -18.17
C ASN A 168 -29.68 1.48 -18.75
N HIS A 169 -28.40 1.16 -18.53
CA HIS A 169 -27.26 1.98 -18.92
C HIS A 169 -26.53 1.45 -20.16
N ILE A 170 -26.78 0.21 -20.56
CA ILE A 170 -26.05 -0.44 -21.67
C ILE A 170 -26.95 -0.64 -22.88
N ARG A 171 -26.43 -0.26 -24.06
CA ARG A 171 -27.07 -0.53 -25.37
C ARG A 171 -26.22 -1.50 -26.18
N CYS A 172 -26.82 -2.56 -26.69
CA CYS A 172 -26.13 -3.62 -27.43
C CYS A 172 -26.41 -3.55 -28.94
N PHE A 173 -25.35 -3.61 -29.74
CA PHE A 173 -25.36 -3.57 -31.19
C PHE A 173 -24.48 -4.68 -31.78
N GLY A 174 -24.77 -5.09 -33.01
CA GLY A 174 -23.93 -6.01 -33.78
C GLY A 174 -23.21 -5.28 -34.90
N LEU A 175 -21.96 -5.65 -35.17
CA LEU A 175 -21.19 -5.23 -36.33
C LEU A 175 -20.90 -6.46 -37.17
N LEU A 176 -21.43 -6.49 -38.40
CA LEU A 176 -21.17 -7.56 -39.35
C LEU A 176 -19.96 -7.20 -40.21
N GLY A 177 -18.82 -7.87 -40.00
CA GLY A 177 -17.55 -7.52 -40.67
C GLY A 177 -16.36 -8.36 -40.20
N THR A 178 -15.20 -8.16 -40.81
CA THR A 178 -13.90 -8.63 -40.29
C THR A 178 -13.34 -7.69 -39.24
N TYR A 179 -12.22 -8.08 -38.61
CA TYR A 179 -11.44 -7.16 -37.78
C TYR A 179 -10.93 -5.95 -38.58
N ASP A 180 -10.57 -6.14 -39.85
CA ASP A 180 -10.21 -5.03 -40.75
C ASP A 180 -11.41 -4.10 -41.03
N ASP A 181 -12.57 -4.65 -41.40
CA ASP A 181 -13.78 -3.85 -41.59
C ASP A 181 -14.14 -3.08 -40.31
N GLY A 182 -13.95 -3.71 -39.14
CA GLY A 182 -14.14 -3.13 -37.81
C GLY A 182 -13.19 -1.96 -37.53
N ARG A 183 -11.89 -2.14 -37.78
CA ARG A 183 -10.89 -1.08 -37.68
C ARG A 183 -11.25 0.10 -38.58
N ASP A 184 -11.54 -0.17 -39.85
CA ASP A 184 -11.87 0.86 -40.83
C ASP A 184 -13.17 1.59 -40.45
N TRP A 185 -14.15 0.88 -39.86
CA TRP A 185 -15.37 1.48 -39.32
C TRP A 185 -15.10 2.41 -38.13
N LEU A 186 -14.23 2.03 -37.21
CA LEU A 186 -13.86 2.85 -36.04
C LEU A 186 -13.14 4.14 -36.43
N GLN A 187 -12.51 4.17 -37.61
CA GLN A 187 -11.82 5.33 -38.18
C GLN A 187 -12.73 6.27 -38.97
N ARG A 188 -14.02 5.93 -39.16
CA ARG A 188 -14.96 6.81 -39.89
C ARG A 188 -15.18 8.11 -39.11
N PRO A 189 -15.29 9.28 -39.77
CA PRO A 189 -15.41 10.58 -39.10
C PRO A 189 -16.54 10.65 -38.06
N GLU A 190 -17.65 9.94 -38.28
CA GLU A 190 -18.81 9.92 -37.37
C GLU A 190 -18.55 9.09 -36.09
N VAL A 191 -17.57 8.20 -36.11
CA VAL A 191 -17.24 7.28 -35.01
C VAL A 191 -15.94 7.67 -34.32
N GLN A 192 -14.95 8.15 -35.08
CA GLN A 192 -13.58 8.43 -34.64
C GLN A 192 -13.51 9.31 -33.39
N GLY A 193 -14.38 10.32 -33.26
CA GLY A 193 -14.41 11.24 -32.12
C GLY A 193 -14.95 10.70 -30.80
N ARG A 194 -15.53 9.49 -30.78
CA ARG A 194 -16.07 8.88 -29.55
C ARG A 194 -14.98 8.12 -28.77
N PRO A 195 -14.99 8.12 -27.42
CA PRO A 195 -14.10 7.29 -26.60
C PRO A 195 -14.39 5.80 -26.83
N LYS A 196 -13.34 4.98 -26.88
CA LYS A 196 -13.42 3.56 -27.26
C LYS A 196 -12.59 2.69 -26.32
N THR A 197 -13.15 1.53 -25.98
CA THR A 197 -12.42 0.42 -25.36
C THR A 197 -12.61 -0.82 -26.24
N ILE A 198 -11.51 -1.38 -26.72
CA ILE A 198 -11.51 -2.54 -27.61
C ILE A 198 -11.21 -3.79 -26.79
N LEU A 199 -12.09 -4.80 -26.89
CA LEU A 199 -11.95 -6.07 -26.21
C LEU A 199 -11.43 -7.12 -27.18
N SER A 200 -10.32 -7.77 -26.82
CA SER A 200 -9.80 -8.95 -27.51
C SER A 200 -9.60 -10.06 -26.48
N LEU A 201 -10.65 -10.86 -26.28
CA LEU A 201 -10.73 -11.88 -25.25
C LEU A 201 -10.56 -13.29 -25.86
N GLY A 202 -9.91 -14.21 -25.16
CA GLY A 202 -9.66 -15.58 -25.62
C GLY A 202 -8.38 -15.73 -26.44
N SER A 203 -8.26 -16.83 -27.18
CA SER A 203 -7.04 -17.19 -27.92
C SER A 203 -6.83 -16.46 -29.25
N THR A 204 -7.62 -15.42 -29.56
CA THR A 204 -7.63 -14.76 -30.87
C THR A 204 -6.27 -14.21 -31.25
N LEU A 205 -5.58 -13.51 -30.34
CA LEU A 205 -4.26 -12.96 -30.66
C LEU A 205 -3.20 -14.06 -30.84
N GLY A 206 -3.40 -15.21 -30.21
CA GLY A 206 -2.50 -16.35 -30.36
C GLY A 206 -2.49 -16.97 -31.76
N SER A 207 -3.45 -16.67 -32.64
CA SER A 207 -3.41 -17.18 -34.03
C SER A 207 -2.53 -16.37 -34.97
N PHE A 208 -2.09 -15.18 -34.57
CA PHE A 208 -1.22 -14.31 -35.37
C PHE A 208 0.25 -14.68 -35.16
N GLN A 209 1.11 -14.39 -36.14
CA GLN A 209 2.55 -14.35 -35.85
C GLN A 209 2.81 -13.29 -34.79
N ARG A 210 3.73 -13.55 -33.86
CA ARG A 210 4.00 -12.64 -32.73
C ARG A 210 4.30 -11.21 -33.15
N ALA A 211 5.02 -11.02 -34.26
CA ALA A 211 5.33 -9.69 -34.79
C ALA A 211 4.08 -8.96 -35.28
N ASP A 212 3.14 -9.69 -35.90
CA ASP A 212 1.93 -9.14 -36.50
C ASP A 212 0.90 -8.71 -35.45
N VAL A 213 0.94 -9.28 -34.24
CA VAL A 213 0.01 -8.91 -33.14
C VAL A 213 0.24 -7.47 -32.71
N ALA A 214 1.50 -7.05 -32.61
CA ALA A 214 1.85 -5.69 -32.23
C ALA A 214 1.36 -4.68 -33.27
N GLU A 215 1.57 -4.99 -34.56
CA GLU A 215 1.08 -4.18 -35.68
C GLU A 215 -0.45 -4.13 -35.71
N PHE A 216 -1.10 -5.28 -35.48
CA PHE A 216 -2.55 -5.38 -35.39
C PHE A 216 -3.12 -4.46 -34.31
N LEU A 217 -2.60 -4.51 -33.08
CA LEU A 217 -3.03 -3.63 -31.99
C LEU A 217 -2.76 -2.15 -32.31
N ALA A 218 -1.56 -1.83 -32.80
CA ALA A 218 -1.18 -0.47 -33.18
C ALA A 218 -2.07 0.10 -34.30
N SER A 219 -2.57 -0.74 -35.22
CA SER A 219 -3.41 -0.32 -36.34
C SER A 219 -4.75 0.30 -35.90
N PHE A 220 -5.25 -0.03 -34.71
CA PHE A 220 -6.45 0.61 -34.14
C PHE A 220 -6.16 1.99 -33.53
N CYS A 221 -4.90 2.32 -33.26
CA CYS A 221 -4.47 3.60 -32.69
C CYS A 221 -4.11 4.67 -33.73
N ALA A 222 -3.90 4.28 -35.00
CA ALA A 222 -3.19 5.07 -36.02
C ALA A 222 -3.95 6.28 -36.62
N SER A 223 -4.81 6.98 -35.88
CA SER A 223 -5.55 8.14 -36.42
C SER A 223 -5.89 9.25 -35.40
N SER A 224 -5.15 9.38 -34.30
CA SER A 224 -5.34 10.51 -33.38
C SER A 224 -4.34 11.62 -33.70
N GLY A 225 -4.82 12.68 -34.38
CA GLY A 225 -4.04 13.90 -34.59
C GLY A 225 -3.48 14.44 -33.27
N SER A 226 -2.25 14.95 -33.33
CA SER A 226 -1.45 15.55 -32.26
C SER A 226 -2.21 16.57 -31.40
N GLY A 227 -2.87 16.08 -30.34
CA GLY A 227 -3.51 16.89 -29.31
C GLY A 227 -3.86 16.00 -28.12
N GLY A 228 -3.13 16.14 -27.02
CA GLY A 228 -3.38 15.44 -25.78
C GLY A 228 -4.73 15.86 -25.20
N ASP A 229 -5.69 14.92 -25.21
CA ASP A 229 -6.58 14.59 -24.09
C ASP A 229 -7.67 13.60 -24.59
N HIS A 230 -7.74 12.42 -23.96
CA HIS A 230 -8.87 11.47 -23.98
C HIS A 230 -9.36 10.82 -25.30
N ARG A 231 -8.59 10.82 -26.40
CA ARG A 231 -9.04 10.23 -27.69
C ARG A 231 -8.39 8.92 -28.13
N ASN A 232 -7.35 8.45 -27.44
CA ASN A 232 -6.72 7.17 -27.79
C ASN A 232 -7.58 6.00 -27.30
N PRO A 233 -7.78 4.95 -28.13
CA PRO A 233 -8.51 3.77 -27.71
C PRO A 233 -7.76 3.04 -26.59
N SER A 234 -8.50 2.53 -25.61
CA SER A 234 -7.98 1.59 -24.61
C SER A 234 -8.24 0.15 -25.04
N PHE A 235 -7.46 -0.80 -24.53
CA PHE A 235 -7.63 -2.22 -24.81
C PHE A 235 -7.80 -3.02 -23.53
N LEU A 236 -8.68 -4.03 -23.58
CA LEU A 236 -8.67 -5.15 -22.63
C LEU A 236 -8.34 -6.42 -23.42
N VAL A 237 -7.20 -7.01 -23.10
CA VAL A 237 -6.62 -8.11 -23.88
C VAL A 237 -6.47 -9.35 -23.00
N GLY A 238 -7.03 -10.47 -23.45
CA GLY A 238 -6.77 -11.80 -22.89
C GLY A 238 -5.58 -12.46 -23.60
N LEU A 239 -4.59 -12.93 -22.84
CA LEU A 239 -3.41 -13.63 -23.36
C LEU A 239 -3.21 -14.97 -22.63
N ASP A 240 -2.96 -16.03 -23.39
CA ASP A 240 -2.70 -17.36 -22.85
C ASP A 240 -1.22 -17.54 -22.49
N GLY A 241 -0.88 -17.40 -21.21
CA GLY A 241 0.49 -17.55 -20.71
C GLY A 241 0.95 -18.98 -20.44
N CYS A 242 0.11 -19.99 -20.65
CA CYS A 242 0.46 -21.36 -20.27
C CYS A 242 1.48 -21.99 -21.24
N LYS A 243 2.74 -22.12 -20.79
CA LYS A 243 3.82 -22.84 -21.50
C LYS A 243 3.90 -24.34 -21.17
N ASN A 244 3.02 -24.86 -20.32
CA ASN A 244 2.99 -26.28 -20.01
C ASN A 244 2.53 -27.10 -21.22
N ALA A 245 3.48 -27.69 -21.93
CA ALA A 245 3.24 -28.47 -23.14
C ALA A 245 2.18 -29.54 -22.95
N ARG A 246 2.10 -30.21 -21.79
CA ARG A 246 1.11 -31.28 -21.55
C ARG A 246 -0.31 -30.73 -21.42
N ARG A 247 -0.51 -29.66 -20.64
CA ARG A 247 -1.84 -29.03 -20.49
C ARG A 247 -2.30 -28.43 -21.81
N VAL A 248 -1.42 -27.74 -22.53
CA VAL A 248 -1.72 -27.22 -23.86
C VAL A 248 -2.05 -28.36 -24.83
N LEU A 249 -1.25 -29.42 -24.89
CA LEU A 249 -1.53 -30.57 -25.75
C LEU A 249 -2.88 -31.20 -25.43
N LYS A 250 -3.24 -31.35 -24.16
CA LYS A 250 -4.52 -31.91 -23.72
C LYS A 250 -5.71 -31.02 -24.11
N ALA A 251 -5.55 -29.70 -24.05
CA ALA A 251 -6.59 -28.75 -24.43
C ALA A 251 -6.94 -28.78 -25.92
N TYR A 252 -5.93 -28.95 -26.78
CA TYR A 252 -6.09 -28.93 -28.24
C TYR A 252 -6.16 -30.34 -28.88
N ASN A 253 -5.87 -31.40 -28.12
CA ASN A 253 -6.00 -32.80 -28.55
C ASN A 253 -6.90 -33.55 -27.57
N ASP A 254 -8.15 -33.11 -27.45
CA ASP A 254 -9.12 -33.70 -26.54
C ASP A 254 -9.48 -35.14 -26.94
N GLU A 255 -9.64 -36.02 -25.93
CA GLU A 255 -9.93 -37.45 -26.15
C GLU A 255 -11.27 -37.68 -26.88
N GLN A 256 -12.21 -36.75 -26.70
CA GLN A 256 -13.55 -36.78 -27.29
C GLN A 256 -13.54 -36.35 -28.77
N GLY A 257 -12.44 -35.77 -29.25
CA GLY A 257 -12.26 -35.32 -30.63
C GLY A 257 -13.09 -34.10 -31.02
N ILE A 258 -13.53 -33.30 -30.05
CA ILE A 258 -14.29 -32.05 -30.23
C ILE A 258 -13.45 -31.02 -31.00
N ASN A 259 -12.21 -30.79 -30.57
CA ASN A 259 -11.29 -29.87 -31.24
C ASN A 259 -10.90 -30.41 -32.62
N ARG A 260 -10.64 -31.72 -32.73
CA ARG A 260 -10.36 -32.38 -34.01
C ARG A 260 -11.51 -32.19 -35.02
N ARG A 261 -12.76 -32.23 -34.57
CA ARG A 261 -13.94 -31.98 -35.40
C ARG A 261 -13.99 -30.52 -35.88
N PHE A 262 -13.69 -29.56 -35.00
CA PHE A 262 -13.55 -28.15 -35.37
C PHE A 262 -12.49 -27.96 -36.47
N VAL A 263 -11.28 -28.49 -36.28
CA VAL A 263 -10.20 -28.34 -37.28
C VAL A 263 -10.57 -29.04 -38.60
N LYS A 264 -11.13 -30.25 -38.57
CA LYS A 264 -11.57 -30.95 -39.80
C LYS A 264 -12.65 -30.20 -40.60
N ASN A 265 -13.43 -29.32 -39.96
CA ASN A 265 -14.41 -28.49 -40.66
C ASN A 265 -13.75 -27.57 -41.70
N GLY A 266 -12.48 -27.16 -41.51
CA GLY A 266 -11.76 -26.35 -42.49
C GLY A 266 -11.64 -27.02 -43.87
N LEU A 267 -11.31 -28.32 -43.90
CA LEU A 267 -11.26 -29.09 -45.16
C LEU A 267 -12.66 -29.28 -45.77
N HIS A 268 -13.68 -29.49 -44.94
CA HIS A 268 -15.07 -29.56 -45.41
C HIS A 268 -15.51 -28.24 -46.05
N ARG A 269 -15.18 -27.10 -45.43
CA ARG A 269 -15.48 -25.77 -45.96
C ARG A 269 -14.67 -25.49 -47.23
N ALA A 270 -13.44 -25.97 -47.33
CA ALA A 270 -12.65 -25.89 -48.56
C ALA A 270 -13.35 -26.60 -49.73
N ASN A 271 -13.87 -27.82 -49.56
CA ASN A 271 -14.67 -28.50 -50.59
C ASN A 271 -15.89 -27.67 -51.02
N GLN A 272 -16.60 -27.08 -50.06
CA GLN A 272 -17.77 -26.24 -50.36
C GLN A 272 -17.40 -25.01 -51.21
N ILE A 273 -16.29 -24.35 -50.88
CA ILE A 273 -15.82 -23.15 -51.61
C ILE A 273 -15.29 -23.52 -52.99
N LEU A 274 -14.62 -24.66 -53.12
CA LEU A 274 -14.12 -25.17 -54.40
C LEU A 274 -15.25 -25.66 -55.31
N GLY A 275 -16.37 -26.09 -54.73
CA GLY A 275 -17.54 -26.62 -55.44
C GLY A 275 -17.43 -28.10 -55.82
N TYR A 276 -16.44 -28.82 -55.30
CA TYR A 276 -16.23 -30.26 -55.50
C TYR A 276 -15.44 -30.87 -54.33
N ASP A 277 -15.49 -32.20 -54.17
CA ASP A 277 -14.84 -32.90 -53.06
C ASP A 277 -13.34 -33.14 -53.31
N ALA A 278 -12.55 -32.08 -53.20
CA ALA A 278 -11.10 -32.16 -53.28
C ALA A 278 -10.47 -32.93 -52.11
N PHE A 279 -11.03 -32.77 -50.91
CA PHE A 279 -10.53 -33.35 -49.66
C PHE A 279 -11.50 -34.43 -49.13
N ASP A 280 -11.09 -35.70 -49.16
CA ASP A 280 -11.82 -36.79 -48.49
C ASP A 280 -11.48 -36.82 -47.00
N LEU A 281 -12.34 -36.27 -46.15
CA LEU A 281 -12.10 -36.13 -44.70
C LEU A 281 -11.78 -37.46 -43.98
N SER A 282 -12.16 -38.62 -44.54
CA SER A 282 -11.83 -39.93 -43.96
C SER A 282 -10.34 -40.29 -44.13
N ARG A 283 -9.71 -39.76 -45.18
CA ARG A 283 -8.30 -39.97 -45.54
C ARG A 283 -7.38 -38.88 -45.02
N TRP A 284 -7.91 -37.89 -44.31
CA TRP A 284 -7.13 -36.80 -43.74
C TRP A 284 -7.14 -36.88 -42.20
N LYS A 285 -5.94 -36.99 -41.63
CA LYS A 285 -5.73 -36.95 -40.17
C LYS A 285 -5.43 -35.52 -39.74
N VAL A 286 -5.81 -35.18 -38.52
CA VAL A 286 -5.40 -33.94 -37.85
C VAL A 286 -4.57 -34.33 -36.65
N THR A 287 -3.38 -33.77 -36.51
CA THR A 287 -2.54 -33.95 -35.33
C THR A 287 -2.03 -32.59 -34.84
N GLY A 288 -1.97 -32.42 -33.53
CA GLY A 288 -1.40 -31.25 -32.87
C GLY A 288 -0.07 -31.57 -32.20
N GLY A 289 0.85 -30.62 -32.23
CA GLY A 289 2.15 -30.71 -31.55
C GLY A 289 2.49 -29.40 -30.84
N TRP A 290 3.23 -29.50 -29.74
CA TRP A 290 3.85 -28.35 -29.09
C TRP A 290 5.16 -28.03 -29.79
N ASP A 291 5.30 -26.78 -30.23
CA ASP A 291 6.53 -26.20 -30.76
C ASP A 291 7.20 -25.40 -29.64
N GLU A 292 8.22 -25.99 -29.04
CA GLU A 292 8.96 -25.42 -27.92
C GLU A 292 9.78 -24.19 -28.32
N GLN A 293 10.29 -24.15 -29.56
CA GLN A 293 11.11 -23.04 -30.04
C GLN A 293 10.28 -21.76 -30.16
N ASN A 294 9.05 -21.88 -30.65
CA ASN A 294 8.15 -20.76 -30.87
C ASN A 294 7.13 -20.54 -29.75
N GLY A 295 7.11 -21.42 -28.73
CA GLY A 295 6.14 -21.39 -27.65
C GLY A 295 4.70 -21.44 -28.16
N SER A 296 4.42 -22.31 -29.12
CA SER A 296 3.12 -22.40 -29.80
C SER A 296 2.60 -23.84 -29.89
N HIS A 297 1.28 -23.99 -29.91
CA HIS A 297 0.64 -25.23 -30.32
C HIS A 297 0.25 -25.14 -31.79
N ASN A 298 0.65 -26.14 -32.57
CA ASN A 298 0.43 -26.18 -34.01
C ASN A 298 -0.31 -27.45 -34.39
N GLN A 299 -1.44 -27.29 -35.09
CA GLN A 299 -2.24 -28.39 -35.64
C GLN A 299 -2.07 -28.47 -37.15
N TYR A 300 -1.96 -29.69 -37.66
CA TYR A 300 -1.68 -29.94 -39.07
C TYR A 300 -2.66 -30.96 -39.65
N TYR A 301 -2.98 -30.76 -40.93
CA TYR A 301 -3.63 -31.75 -41.78
C TYR A 301 -2.59 -32.72 -42.37
N TYR A 302 -2.90 -34.02 -42.35
CA TYR A 302 -2.08 -35.09 -42.88
C TYR A 302 -2.88 -35.97 -43.87
N PRO A 303 -2.62 -35.89 -45.18
CA PRO A 303 -3.26 -36.75 -46.16
C PRO A 303 -2.68 -38.17 -46.10
N ALA A 304 -3.53 -39.19 -46.13
CA ALA A 304 -3.11 -40.60 -46.24
C ALA A 304 -2.77 -41.00 -47.68
N VAL A 305 -3.24 -40.24 -48.67
CA VAL A 305 -3.03 -40.46 -50.10
C VAL A 305 -2.76 -39.14 -50.80
N ASP A 306 -2.07 -39.17 -51.93
CA ASP A 306 -1.86 -37.97 -52.75
C ASP A 306 -3.21 -37.34 -53.10
N THR A 307 -3.35 -36.06 -52.79
CA THR A 307 -4.56 -35.28 -53.07
C THR A 307 -4.26 -34.28 -54.17
N TYR A 308 -5.04 -34.27 -55.23
CA TYR A 308 -4.82 -33.41 -56.38
C TYR A 308 -5.88 -32.32 -56.45
N LEU A 309 -5.45 -31.09 -56.68
CA LEU A 309 -6.32 -29.96 -56.92
C LEU A 309 -6.03 -29.34 -58.28
N ASP A 310 -7.10 -29.03 -58.99
CA ASP A 310 -7.05 -28.23 -60.19
C ASP A 310 -6.99 -26.75 -59.76
N SER A 311 -5.81 -26.15 -59.90
CA SER A 311 -5.60 -24.70 -59.80
C SER A 311 -5.60 -24.10 -61.21
N ARG A 312 -5.87 -22.80 -61.35
CA ARG A 312 -5.64 -22.09 -62.62
C ARG A 312 -4.42 -21.18 -62.43
N ASP A 313 -3.48 -21.23 -63.35
CA ASP A 313 -2.39 -20.24 -63.36
C ASP A 313 -2.89 -18.85 -63.78
N ALA A 314 -2.02 -17.85 -63.71
CA ALA A 314 -2.33 -16.47 -64.11
C ALA A 314 -2.78 -16.32 -65.58
N THR A 315 -2.62 -17.36 -66.41
CA THR A 315 -3.05 -17.39 -67.82
C THR A 315 -4.38 -18.15 -68.02
N GLY A 316 -4.97 -18.69 -66.96
CA GLY A 316 -6.23 -19.42 -66.98
C GLY A 316 -6.12 -20.90 -67.33
N LYS A 317 -4.91 -21.45 -67.48
CA LYS A 317 -4.67 -22.87 -67.77
C LYS A 317 -4.78 -23.70 -66.50
N ILE A 318 -5.38 -24.89 -66.60
CA ILE A 318 -5.51 -25.80 -65.45
C ILE A 318 -4.13 -26.37 -65.12
N VAL A 319 -3.65 -26.08 -63.91
CA VAL A 319 -2.44 -26.63 -63.32
C VAL A 319 -2.84 -27.58 -62.19
N LYS A 320 -2.46 -28.85 -62.35
CA LYS A 320 -2.64 -29.87 -61.31
C LYS A 320 -1.57 -29.71 -60.24
N SER A 321 -1.96 -29.22 -59.08
CA SER A 321 -1.12 -29.18 -57.88
C SER A 321 -1.45 -30.38 -56.99
N SER A 322 -0.43 -31.03 -56.45
CA SER A 322 -0.62 -32.15 -55.53
C SER A 322 -0.22 -31.79 -54.10
N VAL A 323 -0.97 -32.32 -53.13
CA VAL A 323 -0.57 -32.45 -51.74
C VAL A 323 -0.13 -33.91 -51.56
N PRO A 324 1.18 -34.19 -51.47
CA PRO A 324 1.67 -35.57 -51.34
C PRO A 324 1.23 -36.22 -50.04
N ALA A 325 0.96 -37.52 -50.08
CA ALA A 325 0.66 -38.34 -48.91
C ALA A 325 1.73 -38.17 -47.82
N GLY A 326 1.31 -38.05 -46.56
CA GLY A 326 2.18 -37.94 -45.40
C GLY A 326 2.82 -36.56 -45.17
N ARG A 327 2.72 -35.61 -46.10
CA ARG A 327 3.28 -34.26 -45.93
C ARG A 327 2.29 -33.37 -45.17
N LYS A 328 2.76 -32.72 -44.09
CA LYS A 328 1.94 -31.91 -43.17
C LYS A 328 1.59 -30.53 -43.74
N LEU A 329 0.34 -30.11 -43.61
CA LEU A 329 -0.17 -28.79 -43.98
C LEU A 329 -0.69 -28.08 -42.73
N LEU A 330 -0.23 -26.85 -42.44
CA LEU A 330 -0.60 -26.15 -41.20
C LEU A 330 -2.09 -25.76 -41.23
N ALA A 331 -2.80 -26.06 -40.15
CA ALA A 331 -4.24 -25.89 -40.01
C ALA A 331 -4.62 -24.81 -38.99
N VAL A 332 -4.01 -24.86 -37.81
CA VAL A 332 -4.21 -23.89 -36.72
C VAL A 332 -2.88 -23.70 -36.03
N GLN A 333 -2.57 -22.46 -35.68
CA GLN A 333 -1.44 -22.09 -34.84
C GLN A 333 -1.96 -21.30 -33.63
N SER A 334 -1.39 -21.54 -32.45
CA SER A 334 -1.75 -20.86 -31.22
C SER A 334 -0.51 -20.57 -30.38
N TYR A 335 0.02 -19.37 -30.50
CA TYR A 335 1.10 -18.83 -29.66
C TYR A 335 0.62 -18.63 -28.23
N LYS A 336 1.55 -18.87 -27.30
CA LYS A 336 1.40 -18.61 -25.86
C LYS A 336 2.33 -17.47 -25.48
N TYR A 337 1.89 -16.61 -24.58
CA TYR A 337 2.57 -15.37 -24.21
C TYR A 337 2.89 -15.39 -22.71
N ASP A 338 4.12 -15.78 -22.38
CA ASP A 338 4.60 -15.56 -21.01
C ASP A 338 4.85 -14.07 -20.75
N TRP A 339 5.31 -13.72 -19.56
CA TRP A 339 5.54 -12.33 -19.17
C TRP A 339 6.50 -11.57 -20.09
N ASP A 340 7.57 -12.21 -20.54
CA ASP A 340 8.56 -11.58 -21.43
C ASP A 340 7.94 -11.32 -22.81
N ASP A 341 7.16 -12.30 -23.31
CA ASP A 341 6.42 -12.15 -24.57
C ASP A 341 5.38 -11.02 -24.49
N GLN A 342 4.72 -10.86 -23.34
CA GLN A 342 3.74 -9.80 -23.09
C GLN A 342 4.40 -8.42 -23.05
N ALA A 343 5.52 -8.28 -22.32
CA ALA A 343 6.26 -7.03 -22.24
C ALA A 343 6.77 -6.59 -23.62
N GLU A 344 7.28 -7.53 -24.41
CA GLU A 344 7.74 -7.27 -25.76
C GLU A 344 6.58 -6.90 -26.71
N LEU A 345 5.43 -7.55 -26.58
CA LEU A 345 4.22 -7.23 -27.35
C LEU A 345 3.77 -5.79 -27.08
N VAL A 346 3.63 -5.40 -25.81
CA VAL A 346 3.21 -4.06 -25.39
C VAL A 346 4.18 -3.00 -25.92
N ARG A 347 5.49 -3.23 -25.75
CA ARG A 347 6.55 -2.32 -26.21
C ARG A 347 6.50 -2.12 -27.73
N ARG A 348 6.30 -3.19 -28.51
CA ARG A 348 6.21 -3.10 -29.97
C ARG A 348 4.91 -2.47 -30.46
N ALA A 349 3.81 -2.68 -29.74
CA ALA A 349 2.52 -2.10 -30.07
C ALA A 349 2.45 -0.59 -29.74
N GLY A 350 3.43 -0.05 -28.99
CA GLY A 350 3.42 1.33 -28.54
C GLY A 350 2.29 1.61 -27.54
N LEU A 351 1.98 0.62 -26.70
CA LEU A 351 0.95 0.69 -25.67
C LEU A 351 1.57 0.81 -24.28
N ASP A 352 0.82 1.38 -23.35
CA ASP A 352 1.15 1.38 -21.92
C ASP A 352 0.22 0.41 -21.17
N VAL A 353 0.76 -0.33 -20.19
CA VAL A 353 -0.05 -1.22 -19.34
C VAL A 353 -0.64 -0.41 -18.18
N VAL A 354 -1.97 -0.32 -18.15
CA VAL A 354 -2.70 0.36 -17.06
C VAL A 354 -2.91 -0.58 -15.86
N ASP A 355 -3.25 -1.84 -16.11
CA ASP A 355 -3.48 -2.86 -15.08
C ASP A 355 -3.33 -4.27 -15.70
N CYS A 356 -3.09 -5.30 -14.88
CA CYS A 356 -2.90 -6.69 -15.33
C CYS A 356 -3.36 -7.71 -14.27
N TRP A 357 -3.96 -8.81 -14.70
CA TRP A 357 -4.51 -9.87 -13.84
C TRP A 357 -4.16 -11.27 -14.38
N ALA A 358 -3.79 -12.21 -13.51
CA ALA A 358 -3.38 -13.58 -13.87
C ALA A 358 -4.01 -14.65 -12.95
N SER A 359 -4.19 -15.88 -13.45
CA SER A 359 -4.80 -17.01 -12.75
C SER A 359 -3.87 -17.62 -11.69
N GLU A 360 -4.41 -18.03 -10.53
CA GLU A 360 -3.65 -18.52 -9.36
C GLU A 360 -3.17 -19.98 -9.49
N GLU A 361 -3.66 -20.78 -10.45
CA GLU A 361 -3.21 -22.17 -10.64
C GLU A 361 -1.93 -22.28 -11.50
N ASP A 362 -0.81 -22.66 -10.87
CA ASP A 362 0.35 -23.42 -11.42
C ASP A 362 0.62 -23.40 -12.95
N TYR A 363 1.09 -22.28 -13.52
CA TYR A 363 1.76 -22.29 -14.85
C TYR A 363 3.18 -21.69 -14.87
N ASN A 364 3.88 -21.83 -13.74
CA ASN A 364 5.34 -21.65 -13.62
C ASN A 364 6.11 -22.93 -13.96
N PHE A 365 6.02 -23.43 -15.20
CA PHE A 365 6.94 -24.48 -15.68
C PHE A 365 7.56 -24.14 -17.04
N GLY A 366 8.10 -22.94 -17.15
CA GLY A 366 9.51 -22.81 -17.51
C GLY A 366 10.26 -22.63 -16.19
N LYS A 367 11.45 -23.21 -16.02
CA LYS A 367 12.27 -23.00 -14.81
C LYS A 367 12.47 -21.49 -14.56
N MET A 368 11.63 -20.89 -13.74
CA MET A 368 12.03 -19.72 -12.97
C MET A 368 12.30 -20.24 -11.57
N ASN A 369 13.53 -20.00 -11.12
CA ASN A 369 13.74 -19.73 -9.72
C ASN A 369 12.56 -18.87 -9.28
N ASN A 370 11.80 -19.27 -8.26
CA ASN A 370 10.60 -18.56 -7.80
C ASN A 370 11.06 -17.23 -7.18
N THR A 371 11.76 -16.40 -7.95
CA THR A 371 12.66 -15.35 -7.52
C THR A 371 12.07 -14.02 -7.94
N SER A 372 11.55 -13.27 -7.00
CA SER A 372 11.14 -11.88 -7.19
C SER A 372 12.22 -10.93 -6.70
N THR A 373 12.06 -9.65 -7.04
CA THR A 373 12.91 -8.57 -6.50
C THR A 373 12.05 -7.52 -5.80
N THR A 374 12.62 -6.84 -4.81
CA THR A 374 11.99 -5.70 -4.12
C THR A 374 13.10 -4.79 -3.58
N ASP A 375 12.92 -3.48 -3.56
CA ASP A 375 13.98 -2.60 -3.04
C ASP A 375 14.11 -2.75 -1.53
N LEU A 376 12.97 -2.75 -0.84
CA LEU A 376 12.87 -2.98 0.59
C LEU A 376 11.99 -4.21 0.89
N LEU A 377 12.49 -5.14 1.69
CA LEU A 377 11.71 -6.23 2.27
C LEU A 377 11.60 -6.04 3.79
N ILE A 378 10.39 -6.02 4.32
CA ILE A 378 10.11 -5.98 5.75
C ILE A 378 9.65 -7.36 6.19
N ILE A 379 10.30 -7.93 7.21
CA ILE A 379 9.95 -9.25 7.75
C ILE A 379 9.31 -9.06 9.12
N GLY A 380 8.00 -9.31 9.21
CA GLY A 380 7.17 -9.12 10.41
C GLY A 380 6.29 -7.88 10.31
N ALA A 381 4.98 -8.07 10.41
CA ALA A 381 3.92 -7.06 10.38
C ALA A 381 3.37 -6.76 11.79
N GLY A 382 4.26 -6.72 12.79
CA GLY A 382 3.97 -6.09 14.08
C GLY A 382 4.08 -4.56 14.01
N PRO A 383 3.98 -3.85 15.15
CA PRO A 383 4.03 -2.39 15.17
C PRO A 383 5.26 -1.77 14.47
N ALA A 384 6.45 -2.32 14.69
CA ALA A 384 7.68 -1.87 14.01
C ALA A 384 7.57 -1.98 12.49
N GLY A 385 7.18 -3.16 11.98
CA GLY A 385 7.12 -3.42 10.54
C GLY A 385 5.99 -2.68 9.84
N LEU A 386 4.83 -2.54 10.49
CA LEU A 386 3.73 -1.73 9.96
C LEU A 386 4.09 -0.24 9.93
N MET A 387 4.82 0.28 10.92
CA MET A 387 5.34 1.66 10.88
C MET A 387 6.38 1.83 9.76
N ALA A 388 7.30 0.86 9.57
CA ALA A 388 8.22 0.87 8.44
C ALA A 388 7.47 0.90 7.10
N ALA A 389 6.43 0.09 6.95
CA ALA A 389 5.61 0.04 5.75
C ALA A 389 4.84 1.35 5.53
N CYS A 390 4.25 1.94 6.58
CA CYS A 390 3.55 3.23 6.49
C CYS A 390 4.48 4.30 5.95
N TRP A 391 5.71 4.37 6.45
CA TRP A 391 6.69 5.31 5.91
C TRP A 391 7.10 4.94 4.49
N ALA A 392 7.42 3.67 4.22
CA ALA A 392 7.85 3.20 2.91
C ALA A 392 6.80 3.52 1.81
N SER A 393 5.51 3.51 2.14
CA SER A 393 4.42 3.86 1.22
C SER A 393 4.54 5.28 0.65
N GLN A 394 5.23 6.17 1.36
CA GLN A 394 5.43 7.56 0.95
C GLN A 394 6.45 7.72 -0.18
N PHE A 395 7.18 6.66 -0.54
CA PHE A 395 8.10 6.64 -1.69
C PHE A 395 7.43 5.98 -2.90
N SER A 396 7.05 6.77 -3.91
CA SER A 396 6.42 6.24 -5.14
C SER A 396 7.36 5.40 -5.99
N ASP A 397 8.65 5.71 -5.94
CA ASP A 397 9.67 5.15 -6.83
C ASP A 397 10.45 4.01 -6.15
N MET A 398 9.90 3.42 -5.09
CA MET A 398 10.50 2.35 -4.29
C MET A 398 9.53 1.18 -4.15
N SER A 399 9.92 0.00 -4.63
CA SER A 399 9.18 -1.24 -4.39
C SER A 399 9.40 -1.74 -2.97
N THR A 400 8.30 -2.01 -2.25
CA THR A 400 8.35 -2.50 -0.87
C THR A 400 7.42 -3.69 -0.70
N ARG A 401 7.94 -4.77 -0.10
CA ARG A 401 7.14 -5.92 0.34
C ARG A 401 7.22 -6.08 1.85
N ILE A 402 6.13 -6.52 2.46
CA ILE A 402 6.08 -6.85 3.89
C ILE A 402 5.43 -8.21 4.06
N ILE A 403 6.16 -9.14 4.68
CA ILE A 403 5.73 -10.51 4.93
C ILE A 403 5.50 -10.76 6.42
N ASP A 404 4.53 -11.57 6.78
CA ASP A 404 4.36 -12.06 8.16
C ASP A 404 3.86 -13.51 8.17
N GLN A 405 4.38 -14.32 9.10
CA GLN A 405 3.98 -15.72 9.24
C GLN A 405 2.60 -15.89 9.89
N LYS A 406 2.07 -14.87 10.56
CA LYS A 406 0.74 -14.87 11.15
C LYS A 406 -0.34 -14.92 10.06
N PRO A 407 -1.52 -15.50 10.35
CA PRO A 407 -2.65 -15.51 9.43
C PRO A 407 -3.35 -14.16 9.26
N GLY A 408 -2.97 -13.15 10.05
CA GLY A 408 -3.56 -11.82 10.04
C GLY A 408 -3.06 -10.99 11.22
N ARG A 409 -3.59 -9.76 11.32
CA ARG A 409 -3.30 -8.85 12.44
C ARG A 409 -3.59 -9.49 13.81
N THR A 410 -2.89 -8.99 14.83
CA THR A 410 -3.12 -9.41 16.21
C THR A 410 -4.56 -9.08 16.61
N GLN A 411 -5.32 -10.04 17.11
CA GLN A 411 -6.71 -9.79 17.53
C GLN A 411 -6.81 -9.34 19.00
N ARG A 412 -6.01 -9.93 19.89
CA ARG A 412 -6.05 -9.70 21.35
C ARG A 412 -4.67 -9.91 21.97
N GLY A 413 -4.42 -9.26 23.11
CA GLY A 413 -3.17 -9.42 23.89
C GLY A 413 -1.97 -8.66 23.34
N HIS A 414 -0.85 -8.71 24.08
CA HIS A 414 0.45 -8.02 23.83
C HIS A 414 0.57 -6.59 24.36
N ALA A 415 0.70 -5.56 23.53
CA ALA A 415 0.90 -4.17 23.97
C ALA A 415 -0.42 -3.39 24.04
N ASP A 416 -0.42 -2.27 24.77
CA ASP A 416 -1.56 -1.37 24.84
C ASP A 416 -1.23 0.12 25.06
N GLY A 417 -0.14 0.44 25.74
CA GLY A 417 0.28 1.83 25.93
C GLY A 417 0.85 2.49 24.68
N LEU A 418 0.30 3.66 24.32
CA LEU A 418 0.88 4.60 23.36
C LEU A 418 1.32 5.86 24.10
N HIS A 419 2.62 6.14 24.04
CA HIS A 419 3.23 7.32 24.63
C HIS A 419 3.08 8.55 23.74
N SER A 420 3.25 9.72 24.36
CA SER A 420 3.12 11.03 23.71
C SER A 420 3.81 11.06 22.36
N ARG A 421 5.13 10.83 22.30
CA ARG A 421 5.91 10.93 21.04
C ARG A 421 5.38 10.00 19.95
N THR A 422 4.96 8.80 20.31
CA THR A 422 4.39 7.84 19.35
C THR A 422 3.06 8.34 18.78
N LEU A 423 2.22 8.99 19.60
CA LEU A 423 1.01 9.65 19.10
C LEU A 423 1.35 10.83 18.18
N GLU A 424 2.40 11.61 18.47
CA GLU A 424 2.86 12.68 17.56
C GLU A 424 3.34 12.13 16.22
N ILE A 425 4.04 10.99 16.25
CA ILE A 425 4.45 10.24 15.05
C ILE A 425 3.23 9.76 14.27
N LEU A 426 2.23 9.18 14.94
CA LEU A 426 1.02 8.72 14.25
C LEU A 426 0.20 9.90 13.69
N ASP A 427 0.24 11.05 14.36
CA ASP A 427 -0.41 12.29 13.92
C ASP A 427 0.26 12.87 12.67
N SER A 428 1.57 12.70 12.49
CA SER A 428 2.28 13.15 11.27
C SER A 428 1.87 12.40 10.00
N PHE A 429 1.25 11.23 10.16
CA PHE A 429 0.58 10.45 9.11
C PHE A 429 -0.96 10.62 9.09
N GLY A 430 -1.53 11.41 10.01
CA GLY A 430 -3.00 11.58 10.13
C GLY A 430 -3.73 10.40 10.78
N ILE A 431 -3.01 9.48 11.44
CA ILE A 431 -3.56 8.25 12.02
C ILE A 431 -4.08 8.46 13.45
N ALA A 432 -3.49 9.41 14.19
CA ALA A 432 -3.74 9.60 15.63
C ALA A 432 -5.23 9.78 15.99
N ASP A 433 -6.00 10.56 15.22
CA ASP A 433 -7.42 10.84 15.56
C ASP A 433 -8.27 9.56 15.60
N ARG A 434 -8.01 8.59 14.72
CA ARG A 434 -8.70 7.29 14.69
C ARG A 434 -8.41 6.44 15.94
N ILE A 435 -7.20 6.57 16.47
CA ILE A 435 -6.77 5.89 17.70
C ILE A 435 -7.38 6.58 18.92
N LEU A 436 -7.27 7.91 19.00
CA LEU A 436 -7.75 8.69 20.15
C LEU A 436 -9.26 8.55 20.38
N ARG A 437 -10.06 8.36 19.33
CA ARG A 437 -11.52 8.11 19.44
C ARG A 437 -11.89 6.80 20.14
N GLN A 438 -10.97 5.83 20.19
CA GLN A 438 -11.22 4.49 20.73
C GLN A 438 -10.42 4.22 22.01
N ALA A 439 -9.30 4.91 22.21
CA ALA A 439 -8.39 4.69 23.31
C ALA A 439 -8.92 5.24 24.65
N VAL A 440 -8.41 4.68 25.74
CA VAL A 440 -8.61 5.20 27.09
C VAL A 440 -7.45 6.12 27.44
N GLY A 441 -7.74 7.36 27.85
CA GLY A 441 -6.69 8.27 28.32
C GLY A 441 -6.08 7.81 29.64
N ASP A 442 -4.75 7.76 29.73
CA ASP A 442 -3.99 7.45 30.94
C ASP A 442 -3.39 8.75 31.52
N PHE A 443 -4.21 9.44 32.32
CA PHE A 443 -3.85 10.76 32.85
C PHE A 443 -3.21 10.72 34.24
N GLU A 444 -3.55 9.73 35.04
CA GLU A 444 -3.15 9.64 36.44
C GLU A 444 -2.75 8.23 36.83
N MET A 445 -1.69 8.14 37.63
CA MET A 445 -1.21 6.90 38.23
C MET A 445 -1.48 6.91 39.75
N CYS A 446 -2.07 5.82 40.24
CA CYS A 446 -2.37 5.61 41.66
C CYS A 446 -1.39 4.60 42.28
N TYR A 447 -0.77 4.96 43.38
CA TYR A 447 0.17 4.11 44.11
C TYR A 447 -0.47 3.59 45.38
N TRP A 448 -0.50 2.26 45.51
CA TRP A 448 -1.11 1.53 46.60
C TRP A 448 -0.07 0.67 47.30
N ASN A 449 0.03 0.83 48.62
CA ASN A 449 1.05 0.16 49.42
C ASN A 449 0.41 -0.55 50.60
N HIS A 450 1.16 -1.51 51.16
CA HIS A 450 0.76 -2.21 52.36
C HIS A 450 0.86 -1.28 53.58
N ASN A 451 -0.24 -1.17 54.32
CA ASN A 451 -0.26 -0.53 55.62
C ASN A 451 -0.07 -1.61 56.70
N SER A 452 1.06 -1.52 57.42
CA SER A 452 1.47 -2.50 58.44
C SER A 452 0.53 -2.53 59.66
N GLU A 453 -0.17 -1.44 59.97
CA GLU A 453 -1.11 -1.36 61.09
C GLU A 453 -2.43 -2.07 60.79
N THR A 454 -2.96 -1.88 59.58
CA THR A 454 -4.25 -2.46 59.16
C THR A 454 -4.08 -3.82 58.46
N SER A 455 -2.85 -4.20 58.10
CA SER A 455 -2.55 -5.36 57.26
C SER A 455 -3.23 -5.34 55.88
N HIS A 456 -3.72 -4.18 55.45
CA HIS A 456 -4.45 -3.96 54.20
C HIS A 456 -3.69 -3.02 53.27
N ILE A 457 -4.06 -2.99 51.99
CA ILE A 457 -3.51 -1.97 51.08
C ILE A 457 -4.28 -0.66 51.21
N GLU A 458 -3.56 0.46 51.13
CA GLU A 458 -4.14 1.80 51.08
C GLU A 458 -3.48 2.65 50.00
N ARG A 459 -4.21 3.65 49.50
CA ARG A 459 -3.68 4.58 48.50
C ARG A 459 -2.75 5.56 49.19
N GLY A 460 -1.45 5.43 48.95
CA GLY A 460 -0.44 6.37 49.42
C GLY A 460 -0.44 7.66 48.61
N LYS A 461 -0.55 7.56 47.28
CA LYS A 461 -0.41 8.72 46.39
C LYS A 461 -1.19 8.60 45.08
N ARG A 462 -1.50 9.76 44.49
CA ARG A 462 -1.98 9.93 43.11
C ARG A 462 -1.13 11.01 42.44
N SER A 463 -0.60 10.73 41.26
CA SER A 463 0.18 11.69 40.46
C SER A 463 -0.27 11.66 39.01
N LEU A 464 0.12 12.68 38.24
CA LEU A 464 -0.08 12.67 36.80
C LEU A 464 0.82 11.58 36.17
N SER A 465 0.28 10.85 35.19
CA SER A 465 1.05 9.82 34.46
C SER A 465 2.23 10.43 33.69
N GLN A 466 2.12 11.70 33.29
CA GLN A 466 3.18 12.49 32.69
C GLN A 466 2.99 14.01 32.94
N PRO A 467 4.07 14.82 32.92
CA PRO A 467 3.95 16.27 32.91
C PRO A 467 3.27 16.80 31.64
N ARG A 468 2.32 17.73 31.77
CA ARG A 468 1.52 18.27 30.66
C ARG A 468 2.32 19.08 29.64
N TYR A 469 3.44 19.69 30.06
CA TYR A 469 4.26 20.53 29.20
C TYR A 469 5.08 19.73 28.16
N LEU A 470 5.16 18.40 28.29
CA LEU A 470 5.97 17.59 27.37
C LEU A 470 5.30 17.37 26.01
N SER A 471 3.97 17.27 25.98
CA SER A 471 3.20 17.10 24.75
C SER A 471 1.72 17.38 25.01
N ARG A 472 1.04 17.95 24.00
CA ARG A 472 -0.42 18.06 23.97
C ARG A 472 -1.13 16.70 23.93
N LEU A 473 -0.46 15.69 23.35
CA LEU A 473 -1.01 14.34 23.23
C LEU A 473 -0.60 13.55 24.47
N SER A 474 -1.55 13.32 25.37
CA SER A 474 -1.31 12.50 26.57
C SER A 474 -1.27 11.02 26.24
N GLN A 475 -0.57 10.24 27.06
CA GLN A 475 -0.53 8.78 26.94
C GLN A 475 -1.95 8.19 26.89
N VAL A 476 -2.14 7.20 26.02
CA VAL A 476 -3.41 6.47 25.89
C VAL A 476 -3.18 4.96 25.91
N LEU A 477 -4.24 4.21 26.21
CA LEU A 477 -4.27 2.75 26.30
C LEU A 477 -5.28 2.21 25.29
N LEU A 478 -4.84 1.35 24.38
CA LEU A 478 -5.67 0.72 23.35
C LEU A 478 -5.10 -0.63 22.93
N ASN A 479 -5.95 -1.62 22.64
CA ASN A 479 -5.50 -2.91 22.11
C ASN A 479 -4.55 -2.74 20.90
N GLN A 480 -3.37 -3.37 20.96
CA GLN A 480 -2.41 -3.43 19.85
C GLN A 480 -3.07 -3.79 18.51
N GLY A 481 -4.00 -4.74 18.49
CA GLY A 481 -4.71 -5.11 17.26
C GLY A 481 -5.51 -3.98 16.62
N LEU A 482 -6.06 -3.05 17.41
CA LEU A 482 -6.74 -1.86 16.92
C LEU A 482 -5.74 -0.81 16.41
N ILE A 483 -4.57 -0.71 17.04
CA ILE A 483 -3.46 0.14 16.58
C ILE A 483 -2.90 -0.37 15.25
N GLU A 484 -2.60 -1.67 15.15
CA GLU A 484 -2.21 -2.35 13.90
C GLU A 484 -3.28 -2.16 12.82
N GLY A 485 -4.57 -2.25 13.19
CA GLY A 485 -5.68 -1.99 12.29
C GLY A 485 -5.70 -0.56 11.74
N ALA A 486 -5.35 0.44 12.54
CA ALA A 486 -5.25 1.83 12.10
C ALA A 486 -4.10 2.02 11.09
N LEU A 487 -2.94 1.39 11.33
CA LEU A 487 -1.80 1.39 10.40
C LEU A 487 -2.13 0.67 9.09
N LEU A 488 -2.79 -0.50 9.16
CA LEU A 488 -3.24 -1.25 7.98
C LEU A 488 -4.26 -0.47 7.15
N ASN A 489 -5.19 0.23 7.81
CA ASN A 489 -6.15 1.07 7.09
C ASN A 489 -5.45 2.22 6.35
N TYR A 490 -4.43 2.82 6.95
CA TYR A 490 -3.60 3.82 6.29
C TYR A 490 -2.92 3.24 5.04
N LEU A 491 -2.27 2.09 5.16
CA LEU A 491 -1.64 1.40 4.02
C LEU A 491 -2.65 1.07 2.90
N ASN A 492 -3.84 0.61 3.25
CA ASN A 492 -4.91 0.30 2.30
C ASN A 492 -5.47 1.56 1.60
N GLU A 493 -5.49 2.70 2.30
CA GLU A 493 -5.91 3.98 1.73
C GLU A 493 -4.89 4.53 0.74
N GLU A 494 -3.59 4.39 1.04
CA GLU A 494 -2.50 4.72 0.13
C GLU A 494 -2.42 3.77 -1.09
N ARG A 495 -2.95 2.54 -0.98
CA ARG A 495 -3.03 1.50 -2.04
C ARG A 495 -1.68 1.11 -2.67
N ARG A 496 -0.58 1.20 -1.91
CA ARG A 496 0.77 0.92 -2.42
C ARG A 496 1.43 -0.34 -1.85
N ILE A 497 1.14 -0.69 -0.61
CA ILE A 497 1.80 -1.79 0.09
C ILE A 497 0.74 -2.59 0.84
N ASP A 498 0.65 -3.88 0.53
CA ASP A 498 -0.20 -4.84 1.22
C ASP A 498 0.65 -5.81 2.05
N VAL A 499 0.09 -6.26 3.18
CA VAL A 499 0.75 -7.28 3.99
C VAL A 499 0.50 -8.68 3.45
N GLU A 500 1.59 -9.37 3.16
CA GLU A 500 1.59 -10.77 2.74
C GLU A 500 1.61 -11.68 3.97
N TRP A 501 0.40 -12.02 4.43
CA TRP A 501 0.19 -12.91 5.56
C TRP A 501 0.53 -14.37 5.22
N GLN A 502 0.78 -15.16 6.26
CA GLN A 502 1.15 -16.58 6.15
C GLN A 502 2.43 -16.82 5.32
N LYS A 503 3.36 -15.86 5.32
CA LYS A 503 4.65 -15.96 4.64
C LYS A 503 5.80 -15.93 5.65
N LYS A 504 6.68 -16.95 5.62
CA LYS A 504 7.81 -17.06 6.55
C LYS A 504 9.16 -17.05 5.82
N GLY A 505 10.06 -16.14 6.18
CA GLY A 505 11.46 -16.20 5.74
C GLY A 505 12.22 -17.34 6.43
N GLU A 506 12.55 -18.39 5.69
CA GLU A 506 13.26 -19.58 6.21
C GLU A 506 14.77 -19.50 6.09
N ILE A 507 15.28 -18.87 5.02
CA ILE A 507 16.73 -18.74 4.75
C ILE A 507 17.00 -17.32 4.29
N ILE A 508 17.96 -16.64 4.93
CA ILE A 508 18.36 -15.28 4.59
C ILE A 508 19.88 -15.26 4.32
N ASP A 509 20.23 -15.16 3.05
CA ASP A 509 21.62 -15.12 2.59
C ASP A 509 21.95 -13.74 2.04
N ILE A 510 23.18 -13.28 2.28
CA ILE A 510 23.72 -12.10 1.60
C ILE A 510 24.65 -12.58 0.48
N LEU A 511 24.25 -12.26 -0.75
CA LEU A 511 24.97 -12.56 -1.97
C LEU A 511 26.12 -11.56 -2.18
N PRO A 512 27.16 -11.94 -2.94
CA PRO A 512 28.19 -11.01 -3.39
C PRO A 512 27.57 -9.82 -4.13
N ALA A 513 28.23 -8.66 -4.08
CA ALA A 513 27.77 -7.47 -4.79
C ALA A 513 27.63 -7.76 -6.30
N THR A 514 26.45 -7.47 -6.83
CA THR A 514 26.10 -7.58 -8.25
C THR A 514 25.70 -6.22 -8.81
N ASP A 515 25.66 -6.09 -10.14
CA ASP A 515 25.29 -4.83 -10.83
C ASP A 515 23.83 -4.40 -10.57
N ASP A 516 22.95 -5.34 -10.18
CA ASP A 516 21.53 -5.08 -9.92
C ASP A 516 21.22 -4.60 -8.48
N ASN A 517 22.22 -4.62 -7.58
CA ASN A 517 22.12 -4.19 -6.17
C ASN A 517 21.16 -5.00 -5.26
N PHE A 518 20.49 -6.06 -5.75
CA PHE A 518 19.59 -6.93 -4.97
C PHE A 518 20.36 -8.09 -4.34
N ASN A 519 21.18 -7.75 -3.35
CA ASN A 519 22.15 -8.67 -2.77
C ASN A 519 21.63 -9.47 -1.57
N VAL A 520 20.45 -9.17 -1.01
CA VAL A 520 19.88 -10.00 0.06
C VAL A 520 18.91 -11.01 -0.54
N LYS A 521 19.13 -12.30 -0.33
CA LYS A 521 18.28 -13.38 -0.83
C LYS A 521 17.51 -14.00 0.33
N VAL A 522 16.19 -13.90 0.31
CA VAL A 522 15.30 -14.46 1.32
C VAL A 522 14.47 -15.58 0.72
N LYS A 523 14.65 -16.81 1.17
CA LYS A 523 13.74 -17.91 0.84
C LYS A 523 12.49 -17.80 1.72
N VAL A 524 11.35 -17.51 1.10
CA VAL A 524 10.06 -17.37 1.78
C VAL A 524 9.22 -18.60 1.54
N ARG A 525 8.63 -19.15 2.60
CA ARG A 525 7.67 -20.24 2.53
C ARG A 525 6.25 -19.73 2.71
N ASP A 526 5.35 -20.23 1.89
CA ASP A 526 3.91 -20.07 2.10
C ASP A 526 3.42 -21.08 3.15
N LEU A 527 2.75 -20.57 4.19
CA LEU A 527 2.15 -21.36 5.27
C LEU A 527 0.66 -21.62 5.06
N SER A 528 0.04 -21.00 4.06
CA SER A 528 -1.38 -21.18 3.73
C SER A 528 -1.65 -22.43 2.88
N GLU A 529 -0.63 -22.92 2.18
CA GLU A 529 -0.71 -24.09 1.31
C GLU A 529 -0.09 -25.35 1.94
N GLU A 530 -0.74 -26.51 1.79
CA GLU A 530 -0.18 -27.80 2.22
C GLU A 530 1.05 -28.23 1.37
N SER A 531 1.22 -27.63 0.19
CA SER A 531 2.21 -27.98 -0.85
C SER A 531 3.66 -27.55 -0.52
N ASN A 532 3.91 -26.81 0.59
CA ASN A 532 5.21 -26.24 0.93
C ASN A 532 5.84 -25.41 -0.21
N THR A 533 5.04 -24.61 -0.90
CA THR A 533 5.54 -23.69 -1.92
C THR A 533 6.52 -22.69 -1.29
N THR A 534 7.64 -22.46 -1.99
CA THR A 534 8.67 -21.54 -1.55
C THR A 534 9.04 -20.57 -2.66
N GLU A 535 9.09 -19.30 -2.33
CA GLU A 535 9.58 -18.18 -3.13
C GLU A 535 11.00 -17.81 -2.65
N ILE A 536 11.76 -17.13 -3.50
CA ILE A 536 13.01 -16.45 -3.21
C ILE A 536 12.70 -14.96 -3.47
N ILE A 537 12.95 -14.10 -2.50
CA ILE A 537 12.87 -12.65 -2.68
C ILE A 537 14.29 -12.12 -2.66
N ARG A 538 14.72 -11.43 -3.71
CA ARG A 538 15.99 -10.69 -3.74
C ARG A 538 15.72 -9.23 -3.38
N ALA A 539 16.26 -8.76 -2.27
CA ALA A 539 16.07 -7.41 -1.78
C ALA A 539 17.36 -6.57 -1.82
N GLN A 540 17.24 -5.25 -2.02
CA GLN A 540 18.38 -4.35 -1.81
C GLN A 540 18.65 -4.17 -0.30
N TYR A 541 17.59 -4.04 0.49
CA TYR A 541 17.64 -3.93 1.95
C TYR A 541 16.54 -4.75 2.63
N VAL A 542 16.80 -5.22 3.84
CA VAL A 542 15.83 -5.92 4.69
C VAL A 542 15.70 -5.21 6.03
N ILE A 543 14.47 -4.98 6.50
CA ILE A 543 14.19 -4.61 7.90
C ILE A 543 13.51 -5.80 8.59
N ALA A 544 14.22 -6.42 9.51
CA ALA A 544 13.73 -7.52 10.34
C ALA A 544 13.00 -6.97 11.57
N CYS A 545 11.67 -7.11 11.54
CA CYS A 545 10.71 -6.76 12.59
C CYS A 545 10.01 -8.02 13.14
N ASP A 546 10.67 -9.18 13.06
CA ASP A 546 10.14 -10.53 13.34
C ASP A 546 10.14 -10.91 14.83
N GLY A 547 10.34 -9.93 15.71
CA GLY A 547 10.02 -10.00 17.13
C GLY A 547 11.06 -10.69 18.03
N ALA A 548 10.67 -10.98 19.27
CA ALA A 548 11.54 -11.53 20.31
C ALA A 548 12.27 -12.83 19.89
N GLN A 549 11.57 -13.69 19.14
CA GLN A 549 12.09 -14.95 18.59
C GLN A 549 12.51 -14.79 17.11
N SER A 550 13.05 -13.61 16.75
CA SER A 550 13.50 -13.28 15.41
C SER A 550 14.36 -14.40 14.80
N SER A 551 13.78 -15.09 13.82
CA SER A 551 14.51 -16.09 13.03
C SER A 551 15.58 -15.42 12.17
N THR A 552 15.36 -14.17 11.77
CA THR A 552 16.33 -13.40 11.00
C THR A 552 17.60 -13.15 11.81
N ARG A 553 17.46 -12.67 13.05
CA ARG A 553 18.58 -12.45 13.97
C ARG A 553 19.37 -13.74 14.22
N GLU A 554 18.66 -14.85 14.46
CA GLU A 554 19.28 -16.16 14.69
C GLU A 554 20.06 -16.66 13.47
N GLN A 555 19.49 -16.55 12.26
CA GLN A 555 20.15 -16.94 11.01
C GLN A 555 21.36 -16.08 10.67
N GLN A 556 21.32 -14.78 11.03
CA GLN A 556 22.46 -13.87 10.87
C GLN A 556 23.48 -13.97 12.01
N GLU A 557 23.32 -14.94 12.91
CA GLU A 557 24.21 -15.21 14.05
C GLU A 557 24.46 -13.98 14.94
N VAL A 558 23.46 -13.09 15.07
CA VAL A 558 23.58 -11.88 15.89
C VAL A 558 23.20 -12.20 17.34
N PRO A 559 24.16 -12.22 18.28
CA PRO A 559 23.86 -12.54 19.68
C PRO A 559 23.10 -11.40 20.37
N MET A 560 22.25 -11.77 21.32
CA MET A 560 21.59 -10.86 22.24
C MET A 560 22.19 -11.00 23.64
N GLU A 561 22.74 -9.92 24.16
CA GLU A 561 23.34 -9.87 25.50
C GLU A 561 22.25 -9.74 26.56
N SER A 562 22.35 -10.49 27.66
CA SER A 562 21.37 -10.45 28.75
C SER A 562 21.80 -9.42 29.79
N HIS A 563 20.91 -8.49 30.13
CA HIS A 563 21.20 -7.39 31.07
C HIS A 563 20.47 -7.51 32.41
N SER A 564 19.57 -8.49 32.57
CA SER A 564 18.82 -8.72 33.81
C SER A 564 18.64 -10.21 34.13
N GLU A 565 18.30 -10.50 35.39
CA GLU A 565 17.75 -11.80 35.77
C GLU A 565 16.33 -12.00 35.18
N GLU A 566 15.89 -13.25 35.10
CA GLU A 566 14.57 -13.60 34.57
C GLU A 566 13.47 -13.27 35.59
N SER A 567 12.45 -12.53 35.18
CA SER A 567 11.22 -12.35 35.99
C SER A 567 10.01 -12.93 35.26
N ILE A 568 9.04 -13.43 36.03
CA ILE A 568 7.82 -14.05 35.49
C ILE A 568 6.62 -13.21 35.87
N TRP A 569 5.81 -12.85 34.87
CA TRP A 569 4.63 -12.02 35.01
C TRP A 569 3.41 -12.70 34.40
N GLY A 570 2.33 -12.83 35.17
CA GLY A 570 1.02 -13.15 34.64
C GLY A 570 0.35 -11.89 34.12
N VAL A 571 -0.15 -11.92 32.88
CA VAL A 571 -0.84 -10.80 32.25
C VAL A 571 -2.20 -11.25 31.78
N LEU A 572 -3.24 -10.48 32.10
CA LEU A 572 -4.60 -10.81 31.71
C LEU A 572 -5.44 -9.57 31.46
N ASP A 573 -6.35 -9.68 30.49
CA ASP A 573 -7.36 -8.70 30.13
C ASP A 573 -8.73 -9.22 30.54
N ILE A 574 -9.32 -8.62 31.57
CA ILE A 574 -10.60 -9.04 32.14
C ILE A 574 -11.60 -7.90 32.18
N VAL A 575 -12.89 -8.23 32.26
CA VAL A 575 -13.91 -7.27 32.75
C VAL A 575 -14.01 -7.47 34.27
N PRO A 576 -13.41 -6.59 35.09
CA PRO A 576 -13.33 -6.80 36.53
C PRO A 576 -14.69 -6.54 37.19
N ILE A 577 -15.04 -7.39 38.16
CA ILE A 577 -16.13 -7.19 39.11
C ILE A 577 -15.46 -6.93 40.46
N THR A 578 -15.46 -5.66 40.88
CA THR A 578 -14.70 -5.25 42.06
C THR A 578 -15.29 -4.02 42.73
N ASN A 579 -14.99 -3.86 44.03
CA ASN A 579 -15.24 -2.65 44.78
C ASN A 579 -13.96 -1.84 45.05
N PHE A 580 -12.86 -2.13 44.32
CA PHE A 580 -11.57 -1.45 44.46
C PHE A 580 -11.72 0.06 44.18
N ARG A 581 -11.80 0.82 45.27
CA ARG A 581 -12.10 2.26 45.32
C ARG A 581 -11.38 2.87 46.49
N THR A 582 -11.10 4.17 46.42
CA THR A 582 -10.63 4.89 47.60
C THR A 582 -11.73 5.77 48.18
N SER A 583 -11.76 5.88 49.51
CA SER A 583 -12.47 6.91 50.26
C SER A 583 -11.45 7.76 51.02
N LEU A 584 -10.95 8.85 50.43
CA LEU A 584 -10.11 9.82 51.15
C LEU A 584 -10.95 11.04 51.58
N TYR A 585 -10.68 11.54 52.78
CA TYR A 585 -11.15 12.83 53.27
C TYR A 585 -10.05 13.87 52.97
N PHE A 586 -10.33 14.88 52.16
CA PHE A 586 -9.44 16.03 51.98
C PHE A 586 -9.96 17.24 52.75
N ILE A 587 -9.05 18.02 53.36
CA ILE A 587 -9.29 19.43 53.69
C ILE A 587 -8.99 20.21 52.41
N SER A 588 -9.99 20.88 51.84
CA SER A 588 -9.82 21.70 50.64
C SER A 588 -8.87 22.88 50.88
N THR A 589 -7.90 23.10 49.99
CA THR A 589 -7.22 24.41 49.81
C THR A 589 -6.96 24.64 48.30
N PRO A 590 -6.70 25.88 47.84
CA PRO A 590 -7.68 26.95 47.66
C PRO A 590 -7.69 27.41 46.18
N PHE A 591 -8.55 26.83 45.34
CA PHE A 591 -8.84 27.40 44.01
C PHE A 591 -10.31 27.75 43.80
N MET A 592 -11.11 27.69 44.86
CA MET A 592 -12.47 28.21 44.88
C MET A 592 -12.66 29.00 46.16
N SER A 593 -12.95 30.29 46.03
CA SER A 593 -13.42 31.11 47.14
C SER A 593 -14.83 30.63 47.52
N VAL A 594 -14.92 29.65 48.42
CA VAL A 594 -16.15 29.39 49.16
C VAL A 594 -15.76 29.25 50.62
N SER A 595 -16.30 30.16 51.42
CA SER A 595 -16.04 30.39 52.82
C SER A 595 -16.73 29.37 53.75
N ASP A 596 -16.71 28.08 53.40
CA ASP A 596 -17.22 27.02 54.27
C ASP A 596 -16.40 25.73 54.10
N GLY A 597 -15.70 25.33 55.17
CA GLY A 597 -14.90 24.11 55.23
C GLY A 597 -15.76 22.85 55.24
N LEU A 598 -16.30 22.47 54.07
CA LEU A 598 -16.92 21.16 53.85
C LEU A 598 -15.86 20.13 53.45
N LEU A 599 -15.66 19.13 54.31
CA LEU A 599 -14.93 17.90 53.98
C LEU A 599 -15.63 17.19 52.80
N THR A 600 -15.23 17.46 51.56
CA THR A 600 -15.74 16.73 50.40
C THR A 600 -15.10 15.35 50.33
N LYS A 601 -15.91 14.31 50.58
CA LYS A 601 -15.55 12.90 50.37
C LYS A 601 -15.45 12.61 48.87
N GLN A 602 -14.25 12.64 48.32
CA GLN A 602 -14.04 12.24 46.92
C GLN A 602 -13.89 10.72 46.84
N ILE A 603 -14.93 10.04 46.37
CA ILE A 603 -14.91 8.60 46.08
C ILE A 603 -14.40 8.44 44.65
N SER A 604 -13.21 7.86 44.45
CA SER A 604 -12.68 7.54 43.12
C SER A 604 -12.59 6.03 42.91
N ALA A 605 -13.04 5.57 41.74
CA ALA A 605 -12.94 4.17 41.32
C ALA A 605 -11.57 3.94 40.67
N ASP A 606 -10.54 3.75 41.49
CA ASP A 606 -9.14 3.67 41.04
C ASP A 606 -8.89 2.46 40.13
N ILE A 607 -9.77 1.45 40.11
CA ILE A 607 -9.75 0.38 39.09
C ILE A 607 -9.85 0.90 37.65
N ARG A 608 -10.29 2.15 37.44
CA ARG A 608 -10.32 2.83 36.13
C ARG A 608 -9.18 3.82 35.94
N GLN A 609 -8.17 3.77 36.80
CA GLN A 609 -6.91 4.50 36.70
C GLN A 609 -5.76 3.50 36.58
N SER A 610 -4.65 3.91 35.99
CA SER A 610 -3.44 3.09 36.05
C SER A 610 -2.99 2.99 37.50
N CYS A 611 -2.80 1.77 38.02
CA CYS A 611 -2.40 1.56 39.41
C CYS A 611 -1.14 0.73 39.51
N VAL A 612 -0.29 1.08 40.47
CA VAL A 612 0.78 0.22 40.95
C VAL A 612 0.45 -0.18 42.38
N ILE A 613 0.37 -1.48 42.63
CA ILE A 613 -0.07 -2.08 43.88
C ILE A 613 1.06 -2.94 44.41
N GLN A 614 1.53 -2.62 45.62
CA GLN A 614 2.50 -3.41 46.36
C GLN A 614 1.79 -4.15 47.50
N SER A 615 1.88 -5.49 47.47
CA SER A 615 1.37 -6.34 48.54
C SER A 615 2.48 -7.22 49.08
N GLU A 616 2.63 -7.23 50.42
CA GLU A 616 3.64 -8.04 51.11
C GLU A 616 3.45 -9.56 50.84
N ARG A 617 2.20 -9.99 50.62
CA ARG A 617 1.82 -11.42 50.51
C ARG A 617 1.90 -11.99 49.09
N SER A 618 1.76 -11.14 48.07
CA SER A 618 1.42 -11.58 46.71
C SER A 618 2.26 -10.93 45.60
N GLY A 619 3.28 -10.14 45.96
CA GLY A 619 4.16 -9.48 45.00
C GLY A 619 3.56 -8.20 44.39
N GLN A 620 4.21 -7.68 43.35
CA GLN A 620 3.81 -6.44 42.68
C GLN A 620 2.69 -6.69 41.65
N ILE A 621 1.70 -5.80 41.62
CA ILE A 621 0.65 -5.77 40.61
C ILE A 621 0.59 -4.41 39.94
N MET A 622 0.47 -4.37 38.62
CA MET A 622 0.15 -3.17 37.87
C MET A 622 -1.17 -3.35 37.14
N THR A 623 -2.01 -2.32 37.12
CA THR A 623 -3.28 -2.33 36.38
C THR A 623 -3.32 -1.19 35.38
N ALA A 624 -3.89 -1.45 34.20
CA ALA A 624 -4.07 -0.46 33.15
C ALA A 624 -5.52 -0.52 32.63
N PRO A 625 -6.30 0.57 32.72
CA PRO A 625 -7.68 0.59 32.25
C PRO A 625 -7.73 0.55 30.72
N ARG A 626 -8.57 -0.33 30.18
CA ARG A 626 -8.68 -0.58 28.73
C ARG A 626 -10.07 -0.25 28.20
N GLU A 627 -10.16 -0.17 26.87
CA GLU A 627 -11.39 0.07 26.13
C GLU A 627 -12.47 -0.98 26.46
N ASN A 628 -13.73 -0.71 26.15
CA ASN A 628 -14.83 -1.68 26.32
C ASN A 628 -14.95 -2.27 27.75
N ARG A 629 -14.61 -1.48 28.78
CA ARG A 629 -14.64 -1.86 30.21
C ARG A 629 -13.58 -2.88 30.63
N LEU A 630 -12.64 -3.23 29.74
CA LEU A 630 -11.55 -4.13 30.05
C LEU A 630 -10.57 -3.49 31.05
N LEU A 631 -9.89 -4.32 31.81
CA LEU A 631 -8.77 -3.99 32.68
C LEU A 631 -7.65 -4.97 32.38
N ARG A 632 -6.47 -4.45 32.06
CA ARG A 632 -5.26 -5.25 32.03
C ARG A 632 -4.63 -5.30 33.42
N MET A 633 -4.22 -6.49 33.85
CA MET A 633 -3.47 -6.69 35.07
C MET A 633 -2.14 -7.38 34.76
N TYR A 634 -1.05 -6.85 35.30
CA TYR A 634 0.27 -7.46 35.34
C TYR A 634 0.53 -7.91 36.77
N ILE A 635 0.79 -9.19 36.98
CA ILE A 635 0.94 -9.80 38.31
C ILE A 635 2.30 -10.49 38.34
N GLN A 636 3.21 -10.01 39.19
CA GLN A 636 4.51 -10.61 39.36
C GLN A 636 4.37 -11.95 40.10
N LEU A 637 5.01 -13.00 39.56
CA LEU A 637 4.97 -14.33 40.16
C LEU A 637 6.32 -14.65 40.83
N ASN A 638 6.30 -14.88 42.14
CA ASN A 638 7.47 -15.27 42.92
C ASN A 638 7.77 -16.76 42.70
N TRP A 639 8.74 -17.09 41.84
CA TRP A 639 9.16 -18.47 41.61
C TRP A 639 10.23 -18.89 42.63
N ASN A 640 9.80 -19.48 43.76
CA ASN A 640 10.73 -20.12 44.69
C ASN A 640 11.01 -21.54 44.21
N GLY A 641 12.17 -21.76 43.58
CA GLY A 641 12.60 -22.99 42.90
C GLY A 641 12.69 -24.28 43.74
N ASN A 642 12.10 -24.34 44.93
CA ASN A 642 12.13 -25.48 45.85
C ASN A 642 10.76 -26.09 46.20
N SER A 643 9.68 -25.73 45.50
CA SER A 643 8.39 -26.42 45.69
C SER A 643 8.22 -27.59 44.72
N GLN A 644 8.70 -28.77 45.14
CA GLN A 644 8.15 -30.04 44.65
C GLN A 644 6.67 -30.12 45.08
N ARG A 645 5.74 -29.66 44.22
CA ARG A 645 4.32 -30.04 44.28
C ARG A 645 3.64 -29.69 42.95
N GLY A 646 3.27 -30.76 42.23
CA GLY A 646 2.45 -30.88 41.02
C GLY A 646 2.11 -29.64 40.21
N LYS A 647 2.47 -29.66 38.92
CA LYS A 647 1.84 -28.94 37.77
C LYS A 647 0.63 -28.07 38.18
N ARG A 648 0.85 -26.90 38.79
CA ARG A 648 -0.20 -25.88 38.86
C ARG A 648 -0.33 -25.38 37.43
N ARG A 649 -1.39 -25.79 36.72
CA ARG A 649 -1.77 -25.13 35.47
C ARG A 649 -2.19 -23.73 35.87
N GLU A 650 -1.33 -22.76 35.59
CA GLU A 650 -1.69 -21.34 35.66
C GLU A 650 -2.92 -21.13 34.78
N SER A 651 -3.85 -20.35 35.29
CA SER A 651 -5.12 -20.00 34.64
C SER A 651 -5.53 -18.57 35.01
N PRO A 652 -6.41 -17.91 34.23
CA PRO A 652 -6.95 -16.60 34.58
C PRO A 652 -7.52 -16.56 36.00
N GLU A 653 -8.23 -17.61 36.42
CA GLU A 653 -8.82 -17.72 37.75
C GLU A 653 -7.75 -17.77 38.84
N SER A 654 -6.64 -18.48 38.59
CA SER A 654 -5.52 -18.53 39.53
C SER A 654 -4.80 -17.18 39.66
N LEU A 655 -4.65 -16.44 38.56
CA LEU A 655 -4.03 -15.11 38.54
C LEU A 655 -4.91 -14.09 39.26
N VAL A 656 -6.22 -14.07 38.97
CA VAL A 656 -7.16 -13.19 39.67
C VAL A 656 -7.25 -13.54 41.15
N LYS A 657 -7.12 -14.80 41.54
CA LYS A 657 -7.05 -15.18 42.95
C LYS A 657 -5.85 -14.54 43.66
N ILE A 658 -4.66 -14.58 43.05
CA ILE A 658 -3.46 -13.92 43.58
C ILE A 658 -3.71 -12.40 43.70
N ALA A 659 -4.32 -11.79 42.68
CA ALA A 659 -4.64 -10.37 42.73
C ALA A 659 -5.69 -10.01 43.80
N ALA A 660 -6.73 -10.82 43.96
CA ALA A 660 -7.77 -10.61 44.96
C ALA A 660 -7.23 -10.74 46.40
N GLU A 661 -6.24 -11.61 46.61
CA GLU A 661 -5.49 -11.72 47.86
C GLU A 661 -4.59 -10.50 48.09
N ALA A 662 -3.93 -10.00 47.04
CA ALA A 662 -3.06 -8.84 47.09
C ALA A 662 -3.81 -7.54 47.48
N ILE A 663 -5.04 -7.38 47.00
CA ILE A 663 -5.81 -6.14 47.16
C ILE A 663 -6.77 -6.12 48.35
N GLN A 664 -6.63 -7.03 49.33
CA GLN A 664 -7.51 -7.02 50.50
C GLN A 664 -7.51 -5.64 51.20
N PRO A 665 -8.69 -5.11 51.60
CA PRO A 665 -9.98 -5.80 51.79
C PRO A 665 -10.92 -5.74 50.57
N TYR A 666 -10.43 -5.31 49.41
CA TYR A 666 -11.26 -5.16 48.22
C TYR A 666 -11.57 -6.51 47.58
N HIS A 667 -12.80 -6.66 47.09
CA HIS A 667 -13.25 -7.81 46.34
C HIS A 667 -12.81 -7.68 44.88
N LEU A 668 -12.28 -8.74 44.27
CA LEU A 668 -12.02 -8.80 42.83
C LEU A 668 -12.39 -10.19 42.30
N THR A 669 -13.21 -10.20 41.26
CA THR A 669 -13.53 -11.39 40.46
C THR A 669 -13.81 -10.97 39.00
N PHE A 670 -14.11 -11.91 38.13
CA PHE A 670 -14.46 -11.65 36.74
C PHE A 670 -15.43 -12.72 36.22
N ARG A 671 -16.17 -12.39 35.16
CA ARG A 671 -16.96 -13.36 34.37
C ARG A 671 -16.44 -13.51 32.95
N HIS A 672 -15.69 -12.53 32.48
CA HIS A 672 -15.15 -12.48 31.12
C HIS A 672 -13.66 -12.20 31.19
N CYS A 673 -12.87 -13.10 30.61
CA CYS A 673 -11.45 -12.92 30.35
C CYS A 673 -11.29 -12.90 28.83
N ASP A 674 -10.86 -11.76 28.31
CA ASP A 674 -10.70 -11.54 26.88
C ASP A 674 -9.44 -12.22 26.36
N TRP A 675 -8.37 -12.19 27.17
CA TRP A 675 -7.06 -12.74 26.86
C TRP A 675 -6.20 -12.88 28.13
N TRP A 676 -5.26 -13.84 28.15
CA TRP A 676 -4.23 -13.93 29.19
C TRP A 676 -2.98 -14.66 28.69
N SER A 677 -1.84 -14.43 29.35
CA SER A 677 -0.58 -15.12 29.11
C SER A 677 0.38 -15.02 30.30
N ILE A 678 1.46 -15.79 30.24
CA ILE A 678 2.57 -15.74 31.20
C ILE A 678 3.81 -15.27 30.44
N TYR A 679 4.33 -14.13 30.83
CA TYR A 679 5.52 -13.53 30.25
C TYR A 679 6.75 -13.87 31.08
N LYS A 680 7.77 -14.40 30.42
CA LYS A 680 9.13 -14.49 30.96
C LYS A 680 9.92 -13.33 30.40
N VAL A 681 10.26 -12.38 31.26
CA VAL A 681 10.91 -11.14 30.88
C VAL A 681 12.41 -11.28 31.14
N LYS A 682 13.19 -11.08 30.08
CA LYS A 682 14.65 -10.88 30.13
C LYS A 682 14.98 -9.62 29.34
N GLN A 683 15.73 -8.71 29.94
CA GLN A 683 16.29 -7.59 29.19
C GLN A 683 17.39 -8.11 28.28
N ARG A 684 17.26 -7.86 26.98
CA ARG A 684 18.26 -8.26 25.99
C ARG A 684 18.50 -7.21 24.93
N LEU A 685 19.75 -7.04 24.53
CA LEU A 685 20.16 -6.08 23.50
C LEU A 685 21.09 -6.75 22.48
N VAL A 686 20.89 -6.48 21.20
CA VAL A 686 21.89 -6.79 20.17
C VAL A 686 22.94 -5.68 20.11
N LYS A 687 24.21 -6.06 19.96
CA LYS A 687 25.32 -5.11 19.83
C LYS A 687 25.30 -4.30 18.52
N ARG A 688 24.74 -4.88 17.45
CA ARG A 688 24.71 -4.29 16.11
C ARG A 688 23.33 -4.42 15.52
N TYR A 689 22.76 -3.28 15.12
CA TYR A 689 21.44 -3.18 14.51
C TYR A 689 21.52 -3.37 12.99
N ARG A 690 22.69 -3.12 12.38
CA ARG A 690 22.97 -3.31 10.97
C ARG A 690 23.90 -4.50 10.76
N VAL A 691 23.50 -5.43 9.90
CA VAL A 691 24.24 -6.64 9.55
C VAL A 691 24.66 -6.56 8.09
N GLN A 692 25.97 -6.66 7.87
CA GLN A 692 26.61 -6.65 6.54
C GLN A 692 26.03 -5.57 5.60
N ASP A 693 25.82 -4.38 6.16
CA ASP A 693 25.33 -3.18 5.49
C ASP A 693 23.93 -3.22 4.86
N ARG A 694 23.22 -4.35 4.93
CA ARG A 694 22.00 -4.59 4.14
C ARG A 694 20.78 -5.04 4.95
N ILE A 695 20.98 -5.68 6.10
CA ILE A 695 19.91 -6.15 6.97
C ILE A 695 19.88 -5.33 8.25
N PHE A 696 18.72 -4.83 8.63
CA PHE A 696 18.51 -4.03 9.82
C PHE A 696 17.57 -4.73 10.79
N LEU A 697 17.93 -4.81 12.07
CA LEU A 697 17.07 -5.33 13.14
C LEU A 697 16.33 -4.16 13.80
N ALA A 698 15.02 -4.30 14.05
CA ALA A 698 14.20 -3.28 14.69
C ALA A 698 13.20 -3.86 15.70
N GLY A 699 12.86 -3.07 16.72
CA GLY A 699 11.97 -3.49 17.80
C GLY A 699 12.46 -4.71 18.57
N ASP A 700 11.55 -5.61 18.95
CA ASP A 700 11.86 -6.82 19.72
C ASP A 700 12.90 -7.76 19.06
N ALA A 701 13.15 -7.62 17.75
CA ALA A 701 14.23 -8.33 17.07
C ALA A 701 15.63 -7.82 17.50
N ALA A 702 15.74 -6.55 17.91
CA ALA A 702 16.96 -5.88 18.33
C ALA A 702 17.08 -5.67 19.85
N HIS A 703 15.97 -5.39 20.53
CA HIS A 703 15.98 -5.14 21.97
C HIS A 703 14.70 -5.66 22.64
N MET A 704 14.84 -6.27 23.81
CA MET A 704 13.72 -6.75 24.64
C MET A 704 13.87 -6.18 26.05
N HIS A 705 12.76 -5.79 26.65
CA HIS A 705 12.75 -5.19 27.98
C HIS A 705 11.45 -5.54 28.73
N SER A 706 11.26 -5.00 29.92
CA SER A 706 10.10 -5.31 30.76
C SER A 706 8.83 -4.57 30.30
N PRO A 707 7.64 -5.11 30.57
CA PRO A 707 6.39 -4.41 30.25
C PRO A 707 6.11 -3.22 31.19
N MET A 708 6.92 -3.00 32.23
CA MET A 708 6.60 -2.07 33.33
C MET A 708 6.52 -0.60 32.90
N ALA A 709 7.33 -0.20 31.91
CA ALA A 709 7.30 1.15 31.36
C ALA A 709 6.39 1.30 30.12
N GLY A 710 5.78 0.22 29.64
CA GLY A 710 4.92 0.23 28.43
C GLY A 710 5.64 0.64 27.15
N GLN A 711 6.97 0.50 27.08
CA GLN A 711 7.78 1.09 26.01
C GLN A 711 7.92 0.26 24.73
N GLY A 712 7.61 -1.05 24.77
CA GLY A 712 8.04 -2.00 23.73
C GLY A 712 7.58 -1.60 22.35
N MET A 713 6.27 -1.47 22.19
CA MET A 713 5.67 -1.04 20.93
C MET A 713 6.06 0.40 20.55
N ASN A 714 6.25 1.30 21.51
CA ASN A 714 6.57 2.70 21.27
C ASN A 714 7.97 2.87 20.68
N ILE A 715 8.98 2.30 21.34
CA ILE A 715 10.37 2.34 20.89
C ILE A 715 10.54 1.55 19.60
N SER A 716 9.87 0.40 19.48
CA SER A 716 9.85 -0.40 18.25
C SER A 716 9.34 0.37 17.02
N MET A 717 8.27 1.15 17.17
CA MET A 717 7.79 2.02 16.08
C MET A 717 8.74 3.19 15.82
N GLN A 718 9.33 3.77 16.87
CA GLN A 718 10.30 4.86 16.70
C GLN A 718 11.58 4.42 15.97
N ASP A 719 12.01 3.16 16.14
CA ASP A 719 13.16 2.62 15.42
C ASP A 719 12.93 2.64 13.91
N THR A 720 11.77 2.15 13.46
CA THR A 720 11.45 2.12 12.04
C THR A 720 11.00 3.47 11.49
N TYR A 721 10.41 4.33 12.32
CA TYR A 721 10.19 5.74 12.00
C TYR A 721 11.50 6.50 11.74
N ASN A 722 12.57 6.15 12.48
CA ASN A 722 13.92 6.68 12.26
C ASN A 722 14.62 6.07 11.03
N LEU A 723 14.43 4.77 10.78
CA LEU A 723 15.18 4.03 9.77
C LEU A 723 14.59 4.15 8.35
N ALA A 724 13.26 4.07 8.22
CA ALA A 724 12.61 3.87 6.92
C ALA A 724 12.84 5.03 5.94
N TRP A 725 12.82 6.28 6.44
CA TRP A 725 13.10 7.45 5.59
C TRP A 725 14.55 7.47 5.10
N LYS A 726 15.50 6.98 5.90
CA LYS A 726 16.92 6.90 5.53
C LYS A 726 17.13 5.88 4.41
N ILE A 727 16.56 4.68 4.57
CA ILE A 727 16.61 3.63 3.54
C ILE A 727 15.94 4.11 2.25
N GLY A 728 14.73 4.68 2.34
CA GLY A 728 14.03 5.20 1.17
C GLY A 728 14.80 6.33 0.47
N SER A 729 15.46 7.21 1.22
CA SER A 729 16.31 8.27 0.66
C SER A 729 17.52 7.71 -0.09
N VAL A 730 18.12 6.62 0.41
CA VAL A 730 19.26 5.96 -0.25
C VAL A 730 18.82 5.19 -1.49
N ILE A 731 17.73 4.42 -1.42
CA ILE A 731 17.19 3.67 -2.56
C ILE A 731 16.81 4.62 -3.70
N THR A 732 16.12 5.73 -3.38
CA THR A 732 15.72 6.75 -4.37
C THR A 732 16.87 7.70 -4.75
N ARG A 733 18.11 7.41 -4.31
CA ARG A 733 19.34 8.16 -4.59
C ARG A 733 19.29 9.63 -4.17
N LYS A 734 18.43 9.98 -3.22
CA LYS A 734 18.31 11.34 -2.65
C LYS A 734 19.40 11.60 -1.62
N ALA A 735 19.83 10.57 -0.90
CA ALA A 735 20.86 10.70 0.14
C ALA A 735 21.97 9.64 0.00
N HIS A 736 23.15 9.96 0.53
CA HIS A 736 24.32 9.10 0.49
C HIS A 736 24.18 7.90 1.46
N PRO A 737 24.63 6.68 1.11
CA PRO A 737 24.47 5.49 1.97
C PRO A 737 25.04 5.59 3.39
N SER A 738 25.98 6.51 3.65
CA SER A 738 26.56 6.74 4.99
C SER A 738 25.53 7.21 6.02
N ILE A 739 24.39 7.77 5.60
CA ILE A 739 23.34 8.17 6.55
C ILE A 739 22.74 6.95 7.27
N LEU A 740 22.87 5.74 6.71
CA LEU A 740 22.33 4.52 7.31
C LEU A 740 23.08 4.10 8.58
N ASP A 741 24.34 4.52 8.76
CA ASP A 741 25.13 4.24 9.96
C ASP A 741 24.55 4.93 11.19
N THR A 742 23.91 6.08 10.99
CA THR A 742 23.26 6.83 12.07
C THR A 742 22.13 6.07 12.75
N TYR A 743 21.53 5.04 12.12
CA TYR A 743 20.50 4.23 12.78
C TYR A 743 21.05 3.55 14.05
N GLN A 744 22.26 2.99 13.96
CA GLN A 744 22.96 2.43 15.13
C GLN A 744 23.29 3.53 16.13
N GLU A 745 23.90 4.63 15.67
CA GLU A 745 24.36 5.74 16.51
C GLU A 745 23.22 6.40 17.29
N GLU A 746 22.02 6.41 16.72
CA GLU A 746 20.84 7.08 17.27
C GLU A 746 19.97 6.14 18.10
N ARG A 747 19.68 4.92 17.62
CA ARG A 747 18.66 4.06 18.23
C ARG A 747 19.22 3.07 19.25
N HIS A 748 20.46 2.62 19.09
CA HIS A 748 21.08 1.72 20.05
C HIS A 748 21.25 2.38 21.45
N PRO A 749 21.75 3.63 21.58
CA PRO A 749 21.83 4.29 22.89
C PRO A 749 20.47 4.48 23.56
N VAL A 750 19.41 4.76 22.78
CA VAL A 750 18.04 4.86 23.31
C VAL A 750 17.58 3.54 23.91
N ALA A 751 17.87 2.40 23.26
CA ALA A 751 17.54 1.10 23.82
C ALA A 751 18.37 0.77 25.08
N GLN A 752 19.62 1.24 25.17
CA GLN A 752 20.44 1.09 26.39
C GLN A 752 19.87 1.91 27.56
N GLU A 753 19.54 3.17 27.33
CA GLU A 753 18.95 4.06 28.33
C GLU A 753 17.59 3.50 28.83
N LEU A 754 16.82 2.86 27.95
CA LEU A 754 15.60 2.16 28.34
C LEU A 754 15.86 1.00 29.31
N MET A 755 16.90 0.21 29.09
CA MET A 755 17.27 -0.89 29.99
C MET A 755 17.75 -0.36 31.33
N GLU A 756 18.52 0.73 31.34
CA GLU A 756 18.94 1.41 32.57
C GLU A 756 17.74 1.93 33.35
N LEU A 757 16.79 2.60 32.68
CA LEU A 757 15.56 3.08 33.29
C LEU A 757 14.73 1.95 33.89
N ASP A 758 14.50 0.86 33.14
CA ASP A 758 13.76 -0.30 33.64
C ASP A 758 14.41 -0.87 34.93
N ASN A 759 15.75 -0.95 34.96
CA ASN A 759 16.49 -1.39 36.14
C ASN A 759 16.34 -0.43 37.33
N LEU A 760 16.40 0.88 37.10
CA LEU A 760 16.20 1.90 38.13
C LEU A 760 14.78 1.85 38.69
N ILE A 761 13.77 1.71 37.83
CA ILE A 761 12.36 1.57 38.24
C ILE A 761 12.18 0.29 39.07
N LEU A 762 12.72 -0.84 38.62
CA LEU A 762 12.69 -2.11 39.35
C LEU A 762 13.35 -2.00 40.74
N GLN A 763 14.50 -1.32 40.83
CA GLN A 763 15.18 -1.09 42.11
C GLN A 763 14.36 -0.18 43.02
N ALA A 764 13.81 0.92 42.49
CA ALA A 764 12.98 1.84 43.25
C ALA A 764 11.74 1.14 43.85
N TYR A 765 11.13 0.22 43.10
CA TYR A 765 10.01 -0.57 43.62
C TYR A 765 10.39 -1.55 44.73
N LYS A 766 11.64 -2.04 44.78
CA LYS A 766 12.09 -2.96 45.84
C LYS A 766 12.32 -2.27 47.18
N GLN A 767 12.45 -0.94 47.21
CA GLN A 767 12.84 -0.21 48.42
C GLN A 767 11.77 -0.14 49.52
N SER A 768 10.60 -0.78 49.36
CA SER A 768 9.54 -0.89 50.38
C SER A 768 9.15 0.48 50.99
N ASP A 769 9.20 1.54 50.18
CA ASP A 769 8.78 2.87 50.57
C ASP A 769 7.25 2.98 50.44
N PRO A 770 6.50 3.11 51.56
CA PRO A 770 5.04 3.17 51.55
C PRO A 770 4.47 4.43 50.87
N ARG A 771 5.30 5.42 50.50
CA ARG A 771 4.87 6.60 49.72
C ARG A 771 5.29 6.57 48.26
N CYS A 772 6.11 5.58 47.85
CA CYS A 772 6.68 5.46 46.50
C CYS A 772 7.43 6.72 46.00
N GLU A 773 8.05 7.50 46.89
CA GLU A 773 8.73 8.76 46.53
C GLU A 773 9.91 8.51 45.58
N GLU A 774 10.65 7.42 45.75
CA GLU A 774 11.80 7.09 44.89
C GLU A 774 11.38 6.69 43.47
N VAL A 775 10.27 5.96 43.32
CA VAL A 775 9.71 5.58 42.01
C VAL A 775 9.28 6.83 41.25
N GLU A 776 8.65 7.77 41.95
CA GLU A 776 8.24 9.04 41.36
C GLU A 776 9.44 9.90 40.99
N LYS A 777 10.47 10.03 41.84
CA LYS A 777 11.70 10.76 41.50
C LYS A 777 12.35 10.22 40.23
N VAL A 778 12.42 8.89 40.08
CA VAL A 778 12.91 8.25 38.84
C VAL A 778 11.98 8.60 37.68
N ARG A 779 10.66 8.44 37.82
CA ARG A 779 9.71 8.74 36.75
C ARG A 779 9.70 10.21 36.33
N GLU A 780 9.82 11.15 37.26
CA GLU A 780 9.90 12.59 36.99
C GLU A 780 11.20 12.93 36.27
N LYS A 781 12.34 12.42 36.77
CA LYS A 781 13.65 12.61 36.16
C LYS A 781 13.68 12.11 34.71
N TYR A 782 13.07 10.95 34.46
CA TYR A 782 13.04 10.31 33.14
C TYR A 782 11.73 10.56 32.37
N ALA A 783 10.89 11.52 32.79
CA ALA A 783 9.58 11.73 32.17
C ALA A 783 9.67 12.04 30.67
N GLY A 784 10.68 12.84 30.28
CA GLY A 784 10.95 13.14 28.87
C GLY A 784 11.35 11.90 28.06
N PHE A 785 12.11 10.99 28.65
CA PHE A 785 12.50 9.73 28.01
C PHE A 785 11.31 8.75 27.92
N ILE A 786 10.58 8.55 29.02
CA ILE A 786 9.38 7.69 29.09
C ILE A 786 8.34 8.10 28.05
N THR A 787 8.10 9.40 27.89
CA THR A 787 7.15 9.90 26.90
C THR A 787 7.69 9.88 25.47
N GLY A 788 9.00 9.59 25.30
CA GLY A 788 9.75 9.64 24.04
C GLY A 788 10.02 11.06 23.53
N THR A 789 9.67 12.09 24.31
CA THR A 789 9.66 13.50 23.87
C THR A 789 11.03 14.17 24.01
N ARG A 790 11.89 13.68 24.90
CA ARG A 790 13.24 14.22 25.17
C ARG A 790 14.38 13.28 24.78
N ILE A 791 14.16 12.45 23.75
CA ILE A 791 15.25 11.69 23.13
C ILE A 791 16.15 12.68 22.38
N THR A 792 17.44 12.67 22.71
CA THR A 792 18.45 13.54 22.10
C THR A 792 19.47 12.69 21.37
N TYR A 793 19.56 12.82 20.06
CA TYR A 793 20.57 12.13 19.27
C TYR A 793 21.94 12.79 19.42
N PRO A 794 23.04 12.00 19.51
CA PRO A 794 24.38 12.55 19.54
C PRO A 794 24.74 13.22 18.20
N PRO A 795 25.76 14.10 18.17
CA PRO A 795 26.26 14.66 16.92
C PRO A 795 26.69 13.57 15.93
N SER A 796 26.27 13.73 14.67
CA SER A 796 26.52 12.79 13.56
C SER A 796 26.41 13.53 12.22
N ILE A 797 26.51 12.80 11.11
CA ILE A 797 26.24 13.35 9.78
C ILE A 797 24.80 13.90 9.63
N LEU A 798 23.85 13.49 10.49
CA LEU A 798 22.46 13.98 10.48
C LEU A 798 22.12 14.90 11.66
N THR A 799 23.08 15.16 12.56
CA THR A 799 22.88 15.98 13.76
C THR A 799 24.11 16.86 13.97
N ALA A 800 23.98 18.15 13.69
CA ALA A 800 25.09 19.09 13.78
C ALA A 800 25.55 19.31 15.23
N GLN A 801 26.86 19.47 15.41
CA GLN A 801 27.43 19.81 16.71
C GLN A 801 27.34 21.32 16.96
N ARG A 802 26.18 21.80 17.44
CA ARG A 802 25.94 23.23 17.68
C ARG A 802 25.39 23.50 19.08
N LYS A 803 25.56 24.73 19.56
CA LYS A 803 24.89 25.20 20.78
C LYS A 803 23.42 25.46 20.48
N ASN A 804 22.57 25.19 21.46
CA ASN A 804 21.15 25.53 21.37
C ASN A 804 20.99 27.05 21.23
N ILE A 805 20.17 27.47 20.27
CA ILE A 805 19.83 28.89 20.04
C ILE A 805 18.91 29.40 21.14
N ASP A 806 18.00 28.54 21.58
CA ASP A 806 17.06 28.77 22.67
C ASP A 806 16.94 27.46 23.47
N SER A 807 16.61 27.58 24.76
CA SER A 807 16.19 26.51 25.65
C SER A 807 15.13 25.56 25.05
N HIS A 808 14.34 26.04 24.09
CA HIS A 808 13.26 25.32 23.42
C HIS A 808 13.65 24.61 22.11
N VAL A 809 14.81 24.96 21.54
CA VAL A 809 15.32 24.35 20.30
C VAL A 809 16.63 23.65 20.60
N THR A 810 16.54 22.34 20.82
CA THR A 810 17.70 21.50 21.07
C THR A 810 18.04 20.67 19.85
N VAL A 811 19.25 20.85 19.31
CA VAL A 811 19.75 20.05 18.18
C VAL A 811 19.87 18.59 18.61
N GLY A 812 19.41 17.67 17.77
CA GLY A 812 19.32 16.24 18.06
C GLY A 812 18.01 15.81 18.73
N MET A 813 17.20 16.75 19.22
CA MET A 813 15.86 16.45 19.75
C MET A 813 14.77 16.67 18.71
N ARG A 814 13.62 16.02 18.89
CA ARG A 814 12.40 16.39 18.17
C ARG A 814 11.99 17.82 18.52
N LEU A 815 11.54 18.60 17.54
CA LEU A 815 11.13 20.00 17.77
C LEU A 815 10.06 20.04 18.88
N ASP A 816 10.34 20.77 19.97
CA ASP A 816 9.50 20.72 21.18
C ASP A 816 8.12 21.35 20.89
N PRO A 817 7.01 20.68 21.23
CA PRO A 817 5.69 21.22 21.06
C PRO A 817 5.44 22.22 22.18
N PHE A 818 5.67 23.49 21.89
CA PHE A 818 4.70 24.45 22.37
C PHE A 818 3.45 24.30 21.50
N ASP A 819 2.29 24.57 22.07
CA ASP A 819 1.06 24.82 21.31
C ASP A 819 1.19 26.15 20.53
N HIS A 820 2.27 26.32 19.76
CA HIS A 820 2.54 27.46 18.90
C HIS A 820 1.59 27.38 17.72
N LEU A 821 0.47 28.05 17.88
CA LEU A 821 -0.41 28.37 16.79
C LEU A 821 0.24 29.47 15.96
N VAL A 822 0.51 29.15 14.71
CA VAL A 822 0.89 30.11 13.69
C VAL A 822 -0.30 30.30 12.75
N ALA A 823 -0.53 31.53 12.30
CA ALA A 823 -1.54 31.84 11.30
C ALA A 823 -0.89 31.85 9.92
N ASN A 824 -1.47 31.13 8.96
CA ASN A 824 -1.07 31.24 7.56
C ASN A 824 -1.21 32.69 7.09
N HIS A 825 -0.20 33.23 6.42
CA HIS A 825 -0.13 34.65 6.08
C HIS A 825 -1.21 35.06 5.06
N ALA A 826 -1.46 34.21 4.06
CA ALA A 826 -2.43 34.50 3.02
C ALA A 826 -3.88 34.38 3.55
N SER A 827 -4.21 33.23 4.14
CA SER A 827 -5.59 32.89 4.55
C SER A 827 -5.96 33.35 5.97
N GLY A 828 -4.99 33.55 6.86
CA GLY A 828 -5.21 33.76 8.28
C GLY A 828 -5.57 32.51 9.08
N SER A 829 -5.58 31.32 8.44
CA SER A 829 -5.94 30.06 9.10
C SER A 829 -4.89 29.68 10.14
N SER A 830 -5.32 29.42 11.39
CA SER A 830 -4.42 28.98 12.45
C SER A 830 -4.11 27.49 12.34
N ILE A 831 -2.83 27.15 12.46
CA ILE A 831 -2.31 25.78 12.42
C ILE A 831 -1.23 25.62 13.49
N GLN A 832 -1.06 24.41 14.00
CA GLN A 832 0.08 24.10 14.86
C GLN A 832 1.33 23.97 13.98
N ILE A 833 2.45 24.58 14.39
CA ILE A 833 3.71 24.51 13.62
C ILE A 833 4.13 23.06 13.31
N ARG A 834 3.81 22.11 14.20
CA ARG A 834 4.09 20.68 14.01
C ARG A 834 3.27 20.05 12.88
N ASP A 835 2.07 20.54 12.60
CA ASP A 835 1.25 19.98 11.53
C ASP A 835 1.83 20.32 10.14
N LEU A 836 2.78 21.27 10.08
CA LEU A 836 3.65 21.51 8.93
C LEU A 836 4.74 20.43 8.77
N LEU A 837 5.09 19.74 9.86
CA LEU A 837 6.10 18.68 9.92
C LEU A 837 5.50 17.28 9.69
N ARG A 838 4.65 17.11 8.66
CA ARG A 838 4.13 15.79 8.23
C ARG A 838 5.28 14.86 7.82
N SER A 839 5.03 13.57 7.62
CA SER A 839 6.07 12.60 7.22
C SER A 839 6.04 12.19 5.72
N PRO A 840 6.24 13.11 4.73
CA PRO A 840 6.14 12.79 3.29
C PRO A 840 7.47 12.28 2.72
N GLY A 841 7.80 11.01 3.00
CA GLY A 841 8.97 10.38 2.39
C GLY A 841 10.29 10.93 2.93
N ALA A 842 11.09 11.59 2.07
CA ALA A 842 12.45 12.06 2.38
C ALA A 842 12.57 13.58 2.59
N LEU A 843 11.46 14.29 2.78
CA LEU A 843 11.44 15.76 2.80
C LEU A 843 11.96 16.34 4.12
N TRP A 844 13.04 17.11 4.03
CA TRP A 844 13.57 17.96 5.10
C TRP A 844 12.90 19.33 5.08
N ARG A 845 12.92 20.03 6.22
CA ARG A 845 12.28 21.35 6.37
C ARG A 845 13.22 22.35 7.00
N LEU A 846 13.45 23.46 6.31
CA LEU A 846 14.14 24.63 6.86
C LEU A 846 13.11 25.68 7.27
N ILE A 847 12.90 25.85 8.57
CA ILE A 847 12.00 26.85 9.14
C ILE A 847 12.79 28.12 9.43
N ILE A 848 12.33 29.25 8.92
CA ILE A 848 13.04 30.53 8.96
C ILE A 848 12.22 31.51 9.79
N PHE A 849 12.85 32.09 10.80
CA PHE A 849 12.27 33.02 11.75
C PHE A 849 12.96 34.38 11.60
N PRO A 850 12.49 35.29 10.72
CA PRO A 850 13.17 36.57 10.46
C PRO A 850 12.80 37.68 11.46
N GLY A 851 11.88 37.41 12.39
CA GLY A 851 11.37 38.41 13.32
C GLY A 851 10.29 39.30 12.68
N ASP A 852 10.22 40.57 13.11
CA ASP A 852 9.23 41.54 12.66
C ASP A 852 9.67 42.25 11.37
N LEU A 853 9.13 41.80 10.24
CA LEU A 853 9.34 42.32 8.89
C LEU A 853 8.88 43.77 8.66
N ARG A 854 8.21 44.41 9.63
CA ARG A 854 7.95 45.88 9.58
C ARG A 854 9.25 46.67 9.74
N GLU A 855 10.27 46.07 10.34
CA GLU A 855 11.60 46.63 10.44
C GLU A 855 12.36 46.38 9.12
N GLU A 856 12.65 47.44 8.36
CA GLU A 856 13.32 47.32 7.04
C GLU A 856 14.66 46.56 7.13
N GLN A 857 15.37 46.66 8.25
CA GLN A 857 16.61 45.91 8.48
C GLN A 857 16.39 44.38 8.45
N LYS A 858 15.26 43.89 8.97
CA LYS A 858 14.90 42.47 8.99
C LYS A 858 14.41 42.01 7.61
N MET A 859 13.63 42.83 6.93
CA MET A 859 13.23 42.58 5.54
C MET A 859 14.46 42.49 4.61
N GLU A 860 15.44 43.39 4.78
CA GLU A 860 16.66 43.37 3.98
C GLU A 860 17.52 42.12 4.24
N LYS A 861 17.60 41.66 5.50
CA LYS A 861 18.23 40.37 5.82
C LYS A 861 17.50 39.20 5.17
N LEU A 862 16.17 39.23 5.11
CA LEU A 862 15.38 38.20 4.42
C LEU A 862 15.63 38.21 2.90
N ARG A 863 15.75 39.40 2.28
CA ARG A 863 16.16 39.54 0.88
C ARG A 863 17.57 39.04 0.65
N HIS A 864 18.51 39.33 1.57
CA HIS A 864 19.88 38.84 1.48
C HIS A 864 19.96 37.31 1.60
N PHE A 865 19.17 36.72 2.50
CA PHE A 865 19.01 35.26 2.56
C PHE A 865 18.51 34.70 1.22
N ALA A 866 17.50 35.33 0.62
CA ALA A 866 16.95 34.89 -0.66
C ALA A 866 17.94 35.01 -1.84
N ALA A 867 18.95 35.88 -1.72
CA ALA A 867 20.03 36.06 -2.69
C ALA A 867 21.34 35.33 -2.29
N SER A 868 21.30 34.47 -1.27
CA SER A 868 22.47 33.70 -0.84
C SER A 868 22.80 32.58 -1.83
N SER A 869 24.06 32.12 -1.83
CA SER A 869 24.48 30.94 -2.63
C SER A 869 23.58 29.73 -2.36
N PHE A 870 23.20 29.52 -1.10
CA PHE A 870 22.32 28.45 -0.68
C PHE A 870 20.96 28.53 -1.40
N ALA A 871 20.36 29.72 -1.38
CA ALA A 871 19.05 29.99 -1.95
C ALA A 871 19.04 29.91 -3.48
N GLU A 872 20.09 30.40 -4.15
CA GLU A 872 20.15 30.45 -5.62
C GLU A 872 20.66 29.14 -6.24
N ASN A 873 21.54 28.39 -5.56
CA ASN A 873 22.23 27.24 -6.16
C ASN A 873 21.82 25.88 -5.58
N LEU A 874 21.80 25.75 -4.25
CA LEU A 874 21.59 24.45 -3.59
C LEU A 874 20.11 24.15 -3.39
N LEU A 875 19.35 25.11 -2.88
CA LEU A 875 17.94 24.94 -2.55
C LEU A 875 17.07 24.54 -3.75
N PRO A 876 17.22 25.13 -4.97
CA PRO A 876 16.43 24.70 -6.12
C PRO A 876 16.69 23.24 -6.46
N LYS A 877 17.96 22.79 -6.45
CA LYS A 877 18.32 21.39 -6.71
C LYS A 877 17.70 20.43 -5.69
N LEU A 878 17.69 20.82 -4.41
CA LEU A 878 17.08 20.01 -3.36
C LEU A 878 15.55 20.02 -3.43
N ARG A 879 14.93 21.13 -3.85
CA ARG A 879 13.48 21.23 -4.06
C ARG A 879 13.01 20.39 -5.23
N ASP A 880 13.71 20.46 -6.37
CA ASP A 880 13.37 19.69 -7.58
C ASP A 880 13.39 18.18 -7.32
N ARG A 881 14.23 17.72 -6.39
CA ARG A 881 14.30 16.31 -5.95
C ARG A 881 13.40 15.99 -4.75
N SER A 882 12.62 16.97 -4.29
CA SER A 882 11.75 16.89 -3.11
C SER A 882 12.51 16.45 -1.84
N CYS A 883 13.74 16.95 -1.68
CA CYS A 883 14.61 16.69 -0.53
C CYS A 883 14.49 17.77 0.55
N LEU A 884 14.27 19.03 0.18
CA LEU A 884 14.22 20.14 1.13
C LEU A 884 13.14 21.15 0.74
N GLU A 885 12.29 21.52 1.70
CA GLU A 885 11.39 22.67 1.60
C GLU A 885 11.74 23.74 2.64
N ILE A 886 11.28 24.98 2.41
CA ILE A 886 11.44 26.06 3.38
C ILE A 886 10.07 26.55 3.84
N ILE A 887 10.00 26.98 5.10
CA ILE A 887 8.81 27.54 5.74
C ILE A 887 9.23 28.86 6.39
N LEU A 888 8.46 29.93 6.18
CA LEU A 888 8.68 31.23 6.80
C LEU A 888 7.71 31.45 7.95
N VAL A 889 8.21 31.84 9.13
CA VAL A 889 7.40 32.20 10.30
C VAL A 889 7.86 33.55 10.84
N HIS A 890 7.11 34.63 10.58
CA HIS A 890 7.47 36.00 11.00
C HIS A 890 6.59 36.52 12.16
N SER A 891 7.07 37.52 12.90
CA SER A 891 6.33 38.13 14.03
C SER A 891 5.56 39.40 13.71
N SER A 892 5.54 39.85 12.45
CA SER A 892 4.70 41.00 12.05
C SER A 892 3.21 40.69 12.06
N PRO A 893 2.34 41.66 12.40
CA PRO A 893 0.91 41.54 12.13
C PRO A 893 0.66 41.24 10.65
N ARG A 894 -0.11 40.19 10.36
CA ARG A 894 -0.38 39.68 9.00
C ARG A 894 -0.79 40.75 8.00
N LEU A 895 -1.65 41.70 8.41
CA LEU A 895 -2.18 42.75 7.53
C LEU A 895 -1.23 43.94 7.33
N CYS A 896 -0.07 43.95 7.99
CA CYS A 896 0.91 45.03 7.89
C CYS A 896 2.01 44.74 6.86
N ILE A 897 2.07 43.53 6.31
CA ILE A 897 3.05 43.10 5.32
C ILE A 897 2.27 42.57 4.12
N ASP A 898 2.55 43.05 2.92
CA ASP A 898 1.96 42.49 1.71
C ASP A 898 2.59 41.12 1.43
N PHE A 899 1.77 40.14 1.04
CA PHE A 899 2.24 38.81 0.67
C PHE A 899 3.28 38.86 -0.45
N PHE A 900 3.11 39.80 -1.40
CA PHE A 900 4.00 39.95 -2.56
C PHE A 900 5.28 40.75 -2.24
N ASP A 901 5.38 41.40 -1.08
CA ASP A 901 6.63 42.03 -0.64
C ASP A 901 7.64 41.00 -0.10
N ILE A 902 7.18 39.82 0.30
CA ILE A 902 8.03 38.72 0.76
C ILE A 902 8.76 38.10 -0.45
N PRO A 903 10.06 37.75 -0.37
CA PRO A 903 10.80 37.20 -1.50
C PRO A 903 10.18 35.94 -2.12
N ASP A 904 10.26 35.83 -3.46
CA ASP A 904 9.62 34.77 -4.27
C ASP A 904 9.99 33.34 -3.83
N ILE A 905 11.17 33.15 -3.24
CA ILE A 905 11.64 31.85 -2.75
C ILE A 905 10.68 31.20 -1.73
N PHE A 906 9.90 32.00 -1.00
CA PHE A 906 8.92 31.57 0.00
C PHE A 906 7.51 31.38 -0.56
N ARG A 907 7.28 31.83 -1.80
CA ARG A 907 6.01 31.77 -2.53
C ARG A 907 6.30 31.44 -3.99
N PRO A 908 6.90 30.26 -4.28
CA PRO A 908 7.21 29.88 -5.65
C PRO A 908 5.94 29.88 -6.51
N PHE A 909 6.09 30.28 -7.77
CA PHE A 909 5.01 30.29 -8.75
C PHE A 909 5.11 29.06 -9.65
N ASP A 910 4.03 28.30 -9.72
CA ASP A 910 3.83 27.22 -10.67
C ASP A 910 2.95 27.70 -11.84
N GLU A 911 3.33 27.41 -13.09
CA GLU A 911 2.58 27.88 -14.27
C GLU A 911 1.16 27.29 -14.36
N THR A 912 0.92 26.13 -13.75
CA THR A 912 -0.38 25.44 -13.74
C THR A 912 -1.20 25.80 -12.50
N PHE A 913 -0.57 25.84 -11.33
CA PHE A 913 -1.24 25.96 -10.03
C PHE A 913 -1.12 27.35 -9.37
N GLY A 914 -0.30 28.24 -9.92
CA GLY A 914 -0.10 29.59 -9.42
C GLY A 914 0.87 29.66 -8.24
N TYR A 915 0.72 30.69 -7.39
CA TYR A 915 1.59 30.87 -6.22
C TYR A 915 1.31 29.84 -5.12
N GLU A 916 2.38 29.41 -4.45
CA GLU A 916 2.31 28.64 -3.20
C GLU A 916 1.98 29.55 -2.02
N TYR A 917 0.82 29.32 -1.39
CA TYR A 917 0.30 30.13 -0.28
C TYR A 917 0.46 29.47 1.09
N GLU A 918 0.89 28.20 1.16
CA GLU A 918 0.92 27.39 2.39
C GLU A 918 2.30 27.34 3.08
N LYS A 919 3.24 28.21 2.70
CA LYS A 919 4.62 28.23 3.24
C LYS A 919 4.96 29.43 4.10
N ILE A 920 4.09 30.44 4.15
CA ILE A 920 4.31 31.67 4.91
C ILE A 920 3.31 31.76 6.06
N PHE A 921 3.82 31.95 7.26
CA PHE A 921 3.06 32.01 8.49
C PHE A 921 3.50 33.18 9.37
N THR A 922 2.65 33.54 10.32
CA THR A 922 2.96 34.49 11.38
C THR A 922 2.55 33.96 12.75
N ASP A 923 3.33 34.25 13.78
CA ASP A 923 2.99 33.95 15.18
C ASP A 923 2.38 35.16 15.92
N TYR A 924 2.16 36.28 15.23
CA TYR A 924 1.59 37.51 15.80
C TYR A 924 0.14 37.31 16.25
N GLY A 925 -0.17 37.74 17.49
CA GLY A 925 -1.54 37.72 18.02
C GLY A 925 -2.03 36.34 18.49
N SER A 926 -1.13 35.37 18.65
CA SER A 926 -1.42 34.08 19.28
C SER A 926 -1.67 34.26 20.79
N HIS A 927 -2.82 34.82 21.16
CA HIS A 927 -3.17 35.30 22.52
C HIS A 927 -3.07 34.26 23.65
N ASN A 928 -2.91 32.96 23.34
CA ASN A 928 -2.83 31.86 24.32
C ASN A 928 -1.50 31.08 24.30
N SER A 929 -0.52 31.46 23.47
CA SER A 929 0.77 30.78 23.37
C SER A 929 1.92 31.79 23.50
N VAL A 930 3.03 31.37 24.12
CA VAL A 930 4.29 32.12 24.07
C VAL A 930 4.66 32.29 22.58
N PRO A 931 4.84 33.51 22.03
CA PRO A 931 5.30 33.68 20.65
C PRO A 931 6.59 32.88 20.39
N CYS A 932 6.75 32.32 19.18
CA CYS A 932 7.95 31.57 18.78
C CYS A 932 9.22 32.41 18.91
N HIS A 933 9.08 33.73 18.88
CA HIS A 933 10.16 34.70 19.04
C HIS A 933 10.39 35.19 20.49
N SER A 934 9.66 34.71 21.51
CA SER A 934 9.47 35.46 22.78
C SER A 934 10.11 34.95 24.07
N GLN A 935 11.13 34.10 24.03
CA GLN A 935 12.12 34.09 25.11
C GLN A 935 13.50 34.45 24.55
N ALA A 936 13.61 35.69 24.10
CA ALA A 936 14.87 36.39 24.28
C ALA A 936 15.16 36.37 25.79
N ASP A 937 16.12 35.54 26.20
CA ASP A 937 16.90 35.79 27.41
C ASP A 937 17.23 37.29 27.47
N GLU A 938 17.51 37.83 28.66
CA GLU A 938 17.92 39.24 28.86
C GLU A 938 19.16 39.68 28.03
N ARG A 939 19.69 38.79 27.18
CA ARG A 939 20.64 38.99 26.09
C ARG A 939 19.89 38.96 24.75
N ASN A 940 19.77 40.13 24.17
CA ASN A 940 19.10 40.53 22.93
C ASN A 940 19.55 39.79 21.63
N GLU A 941 19.76 38.47 21.62
CA GLU A 941 20.53 37.78 20.57
C GLU A 941 19.79 36.74 19.69
N ALA A 942 18.48 36.46 19.85
CA ALA A 942 17.84 35.39 19.06
C ALA A 942 16.43 35.71 18.51
N SER A 943 16.20 36.90 17.93
CA SER A 943 14.95 37.12 17.16
C SER A 943 15.00 36.56 15.74
N GLU A 944 16.20 36.27 15.23
CA GLU A 944 16.46 35.89 13.83
C GLU A 944 17.23 34.57 13.75
N PHE A 945 16.57 33.47 13.40
CA PHE A 945 17.22 32.16 13.33
C PHE A 945 16.55 31.22 12.34
N CYS A 946 17.24 30.13 12.03
CA CYS A 946 16.80 29.07 11.15
C CYS A 946 16.89 27.72 11.85
N ILE A 947 15.91 26.85 11.63
CA ILE A 947 15.86 25.48 12.16
C ILE A 947 15.72 24.53 10.97
N LEU A 948 16.66 23.59 10.85
CA LEU A 948 16.56 22.48 9.92
C LEU A 948 16.01 21.24 10.65
N CYS A 949 14.83 20.78 10.24
CA CYS A 949 14.21 19.55 10.68
C CYS A 949 14.38 18.44 9.65
N ARG A 950 14.74 17.25 10.15
CA ARG A 950 14.73 15.98 9.40
C ARG A 950 13.32 15.55 9.02
N PRO A 951 13.18 14.59 8.08
CA PRO A 951 11.89 13.97 7.78
C PRO A 951 11.20 13.39 9.03
N ASP A 952 11.99 12.84 9.96
CA ASP A 952 11.53 12.30 11.25
C ASP A 952 11.32 13.36 12.36
N GLN A 953 11.22 14.64 11.99
CA GLN A 953 10.91 15.79 12.86
C GLN A 953 12.00 16.13 13.90
N HIS A 954 13.16 15.48 13.86
CA HIS A 954 14.30 15.86 14.71
C HIS A 954 15.01 17.09 14.15
N VAL A 955 15.40 18.01 15.03
CA VAL A 955 16.21 19.16 14.69
C VAL A 955 17.62 18.67 14.37
N ALA A 956 18.03 18.80 13.11
CA ALA A 956 19.36 18.42 12.65
C ALA A 956 20.36 19.57 12.77
N TRP A 957 19.91 20.80 12.56
CA TRP A 957 20.76 21.98 12.58
C TRP A 957 19.94 23.19 13.03
N ALA A 958 20.59 24.11 13.74
CA ALA A 958 20.03 25.41 14.08
C ALA A 958 21.16 26.45 14.05
N GLY A 959 20.95 27.57 13.35
CA GLY A 959 21.88 28.71 13.33
C GLY A 959 21.21 30.03 12.94
N GLY A 960 22.00 31.10 12.87
CA GLY A 960 21.53 32.39 12.37
C GLY A 960 21.25 32.40 10.86
N MET A 961 20.44 33.35 10.39
CA MET A 961 20.15 33.53 8.96
C MET A 961 21.38 33.86 8.10
N ASN A 962 22.44 34.38 8.72
CA ASN A 962 23.72 34.72 8.10
C ASN A 962 24.71 33.54 8.05
N GLU A 963 24.35 32.37 8.58
CA GLU A 963 25.25 31.20 8.69
C GLU A 963 24.97 30.12 7.63
N MET A 964 24.49 30.53 6.45
CA MET A 964 24.07 29.59 5.40
C MET A 964 25.22 28.77 4.82
N ASP A 965 26.44 29.28 4.81
CA ASP A 965 27.63 28.51 4.39
C ASP A 965 27.86 27.29 5.30
N ASP A 966 27.60 27.41 6.61
CA ASP A 966 27.70 26.27 7.54
C ASP A 966 26.61 25.24 7.28
N LEU A 967 25.38 25.69 6.99
CA LEU A 967 24.27 24.83 6.60
C LEU A 967 24.57 24.08 5.29
N GLU A 968 25.12 24.76 4.28
CA GLU A 968 25.56 24.14 3.02
C GLU A 968 26.58 23.03 3.28
N ASN A 969 27.60 23.31 4.09
CA ASN A 969 28.64 22.33 4.46
C ASN A 969 28.07 21.14 5.23
N PHE A 970 27.06 21.37 6.08
CA PHE A 970 26.35 20.31 6.79
C PHE A 970 25.51 19.43 5.87
N LEU A 971 24.87 20.00 4.84
CA LEU A 971 24.02 19.27 3.89
C LEU A 971 24.82 18.53 2.81
N ALA A 972 25.99 19.03 2.43
CA ALA A 972 26.82 18.47 1.37
C ALA A 972 27.14 16.96 1.50
N PRO A 973 27.49 16.41 2.68
CA PRO A 973 27.75 14.97 2.82
C PRO A 973 26.46 14.12 2.90
N ILE A 974 25.28 14.74 3.05
CA ILE A 974 23.99 14.04 3.20
C ILE A 974 23.38 13.73 1.83
N PHE A 975 23.27 14.74 0.97
CA PHE A 975 22.56 14.63 -0.31
C PHE A 975 23.51 14.28 -1.46
N VAL A 976 23.00 13.52 -2.44
CA VAL A 976 23.76 13.08 -3.65
C VAL A 976 23.46 13.98 -4.83
#